data_AF-A0A8S2XSL4-F1
#
_entry.id   AF-A0A8S2XSL4-F1
#
_cell.length_a   1.000
_cell.length_b   1.000
_cell.length_c   1.000
_cell.angle_alpha   90.00
_cell.angle_beta   90.00
_cell.angle_gamma   90.00
#
_symmetry.space_group_name_H-M   'P 1'
#
loop_
_entity.id
_entity.type
_entity.pdbx_description
1 polymer ?
#
loop_
_entity_poly.entity_id
_entity_poly.type
_entity_poly.pdbx_seq_one_letter_code
_entity_poly.pdbx_strand_id
1 'polypeptide(L)'
;PGVLPALSTLQGHPLNKQHRMKEAEFRFDSLSAHMNSLKKNIALAAEDCTAVIKKISYDSFTNSFVGLVPPLNDGIPTTLHYQTDSFKKLREWFSNEDRSHLINIHMIQPITNMQIAPNPFLLSAFGTNNKYEAIDIIRRWIWIFEQSSLQDIRIVGFSTDGDPKYMRAMRLVTGFFASLPNIKLNSYTNAFHVKIPKDWNWYFLGDSHLFLCFQDATHLCTKLRNRLLSRTANMLIGNHCISIDYLSTLIRNIPKLRHGLVKSDIFPQDRQNFSSCVKICSDDVTNCLTEIHDSEGIIMYIRLLRSIMIAYIEKLTTPINRLYHAWFSVFVSRLWYIWIDYMPKVNLEKSLYELSGITTNKKNKKKKQFFITNNAYYCIEINAHQLTYLALLVTENKLPPEVMNIYLFSSQTCEGMFRSARSMSGTFSSVVNFGVQEFLNRAQKLSLLQKLKTESEFYSTSGNLLFPKHYKQRKQLRQSQHVIPGNDILNVGAITKVVCQAYNDAVDLLSRFKIKNFLNTKKITNMKEANNCMQSLLRQRINIQDYSDLNEEDESSDSDNESDEMLDSESDVDSEDQQYDDQQHEASTISSDGIFDDIDGIKFSGMRVFDKVRPELEKSYFELEIKRKKNFIHKQTACWILTENKSVLSNDRLTRVTQK
;
A
#
# COMPACT_ATOMS: atom_id res chain seq x y z
N PRO A 1 -23.88 17.10 -38.11
CA PRO A 1 -22.56 16.64 -37.60
C PRO A 1 -22.30 17.26 -36.23
N GLY A 2 -22.17 16.42 -35.19
CA GLY A 2 -22.32 16.78 -33.78
C GLY A 2 -21.39 17.92 -33.32
N VAL A 3 -22.00 19.02 -32.90
CA VAL A 3 -21.31 20.17 -32.31
C VAL A 3 -20.93 19.79 -30.88
N LEU A 4 -19.65 19.48 -30.64
CA LEU A 4 -19.13 19.31 -29.29
C LEU A 4 -19.01 20.70 -28.63
N PRO A 5 -19.37 20.86 -27.35
CA PRO A 5 -19.25 22.13 -26.65
C PRO A 5 -17.77 22.56 -26.55
N ALA A 6 -17.55 23.88 -26.52
CA ALA A 6 -16.21 24.43 -26.30
C ALA A 6 -15.65 24.00 -24.93
N LEU A 7 -14.32 23.92 -24.83
CA LEU A 7 -13.65 23.51 -23.59
C LEU A 7 -14.01 24.43 -22.41
N SER A 8 -14.15 25.74 -22.66
CA SER A 8 -14.58 26.72 -21.66
C SER A 8 -15.99 26.44 -21.16
N THR A 9 -16.91 26.07 -22.06
CA THR A 9 -18.28 25.66 -21.71
C THR A 9 -18.30 24.40 -20.86
N LEU A 10 -17.46 23.40 -21.21
CA LEU A 10 -17.31 22.18 -20.41
C LEU A 10 -16.71 22.49 -19.03
N GLN A 11 -15.65 23.28 -18.95
CA GLN A 11 -15.00 23.66 -17.69
C GLN A 11 -15.92 24.50 -16.79
N GLY A 12 -16.71 25.39 -17.37
CA GLY A 12 -17.71 26.19 -16.66
C GLY A 12 -18.98 25.43 -16.28
N HIS A 13 -19.14 24.19 -16.76
CA HIS A 13 -20.36 23.42 -16.56
C HIS A 13 -20.61 23.13 -15.06
N PRO A 14 -21.83 23.33 -14.53
CA PRO A 14 -22.15 23.12 -13.11
C PRO A 14 -21.78 21.73 -12.58
N LEU A 15 -21.87 20.70 -13.42
CA LEU A 15 -21.48 19.32 -13.08
C LEU A 15 -20.00 19.21 -12.67
N ASN A 16 -19.11 20.00 -13.29
CA ASN A 16 -17.68 20.05 -12.91
C ASN A 16 -17.47 20.72 -11.55
N LYS A 17 -18.38 21.61 -11.12
CA LYS A 17 -18.33 22.23 -9.80
C LYS A 17 -18.90 21.30 -8.72
N GLN A 18 -19.96 20.55 -9.02
CA GLN A 18 -20.61 19.62 -8.08
C GLN A 18 -19.77 18.38 -7.73
N HIS A 19 -18.87 17.95 -8.62
CA HIS A 19 -18.08 16.72 -8.43
C HIS A 19 -16.63 16.99 -8.02
N ARG A 20 -16.30 18.23 -7.63
CA ARG A 20 -14.92 18.60 -7.31
C ARG A 20 -14.46 17.98 -6.01
N MET A 21 -13.27 17.38 -6.01
CA MET A 21 -12.65 16.82 -4.82
C MET A 21 -11.86 17.91 -4.09
N LYS A 22 -12.07 18.02 -2.77
CA LYS A 22 -11.24 18.83 -1.88
C LYS A 22 -10.24 17.95 -1.14
N GLU A 23 -9.11 18.52 -0.76
CA GLU A 23 -8.14 17.84 0.09
C GLU A 23 -8.77 17.50 1.45
N ALA A 24 -8.49 16.30 1.96
CA ALA A 24 -8.95 15.79 3.25
C ALA A 24 -10.47 15.60 3.39
N GLU A 25 -11.27 15.88 2.36
CA GLU A 25 -12.73 15.74 2.40
C GLU A 25 -13.14 14.28 2.19
N PHE A 26 -13.87 13.72 3.17
CA PHE A 26 -14.47 12.40 3.06
C PHE A 26 -15.89 12.50 2.52
N ARG A 27 -16.12 11.91 1.35
CA ARG A 27 -17.33 12.09 0.57
C ARG A 27 -18.40 11.01 0.83
N PHE A 28 -18.86 10.88 2.07
CA PHE A 28 -19.82 9.83 2.46
C PHE A 28 -21.17 9.92 1.73
N ASP A 29 -21.71 11.12 1.48
CA ASP A 29 -22.96 11.28 0.73
C ASP A 29 -22.82 10.79 -0.73
N SER A 30 -21.69 11.12 -1.35
CA SER A 30 -21.38 10.63 -2.70
C SER A 30 -21.17 9.11 -2.72
N LEU A 31 -20.56 8.56 -1.66
CA LEU A 31 -20.38 7.13 -1.50
C LEU A 31 -21.74 6.42 -1.39
N SER A 32 -22.65 6.95 -0.58
CA SER A 32 -24.04 6.45 -0.46
C SER A 32 -24.74 6.43 -1.80
N ALA A 33 -24.70 7.54 -2.56
CA ALA A 33 -25.27 7.59 -3.90
C ALA A 33 -24.64 6.55 -4.86
N HIS A 34 -23.32 6.34 -4.80
CA HIS A 34 -22.62 5.34 -5.62
C HIS A 34 -23.05 3.91 -5.26
N MET A 35 -23.06 3.56 -3.98
CA MET A 35 -23.46 2.24 -3.47
C MET A 35 -24.93 1.93 -3.79
N ASN A 36 -25.82 2.91 -3.64
CA ASN A 36 -27.24 2.80 -4.01
C ASN A 36 -27.44 2.57 -5.51
N SER A 37 -26.66 3.25 -6.37
CA SER A 37 -26.72 3.02 -7.83
C SER A 37 -26.35 1.58 -8.20
N LEU A 38 -25.43 0.97 -7.45
CA LEU A 38 -25.02 -0.42 -7.62
C LEU A 38 -25.95 -1.43 -6.93
N LYS A 39 -26.92 -0.96 -6.13
CA LYS A 39 -27.75 -1.80 -5.24
C LYS A 39 -26.90 -2.70 -4.34
N LYS A 40 -25.84 -2.12 -3.76
CA LYS A 40 -24.93 -2.79 -2.83
C LYS A 40 -24.83 -1.96 -1.56
N ASN A 41 -24.69 -2.64 -0.43
CA ASN A 41 -24.47 -2.01 0.88
C ASN A 41 -23.27 -2.60 1.63
N ILE A 42 -22.55 -3.56 1.03
CA ILE A 42 -21.37 -4.19 1.63
C ILE A 42 -20.13 -3.80 0.82
N ALA A 43 -19.10 -3.32 1.51
CA ALA A 43 -17.86 -2.89 0.87
C ALA A 43 -16.63 -3.22 1.72
N LEU A 44 -15.48 -3.10 1.08
CA LEU A 44 -14.16 -3.14 1.70
C LEU A 44 -13.50 -1.77 1.51
N ALA A 45 -12.85 -1.26 2.56
CA ALA A 45 -12.03 -0.07 2.48
C ALA A 45 -10.56 -0.45 2.20
N ALA A 46 -9.88 0.35 1.39
CA ALA A 46 -8.44 0.22 1.15
C ALA A 46 -7.76 1.57 1.39
N GLU A 47 -6.57 1.53 1.97
CA GLU A 47 -5.74 2.70 2.25
C GLU A 47 -4.32 2.45 1.73
N ASP A 48 -3.76 3.45 1.04
CA ASP A 48 -2.40 3.40 0.52
C ASP A 48 -1.87 4.82 0.23
N CYS A 49 -0.54 4.95 0.13
CA CYS A 49 0.16 6.18 -0.16
C CYS A 49 0.94 6.12 -1.48
N THR A 50 1.13 7.28 -2.12
CA THR A 50 2.05 7.36 -3.26
C THR A 50 2.81 8.67 -3.29
N ALA A 51 4.03 8.64 -3.83
CA ALA A 51 4.88 9.82 -3.91
C ALA A 51 4.31 10.90 -4.84
N VAL A 52 4.42 12.15 -4.39
CA VAL A 52 4.01 13.38 -5.09
C VAL A 52 5.12 14.43 -5.05
N ILE A 53 5.04 15.41 -5.96
CA ILE A 53 5.94 16.56 -5.95
C ILE A 53 5.60 17.44 -4.73
N LYS A 54 6.62 17.84 -3.96
CA LYS A 54 6.54 18.77 -2.83
C LYS A 54 6.19 20.20 -3.29
N LYS A 55 4.97 20.39 -3.80
CA LYS A 55 4.50 21.63 -4.43
C LYS A 55 3.24 22.13 -3.74
N ILE A 56 3.31 23.36 -3.25
CA ILE A 56 2.15 24.08 -2.72
C ILE A 56 1.45 24.81 -3.87
N SER A 57 0.14 24.63 -3.97
CA SER A 57 -0.70 25.24 -5.01
C SER A 57 -1.91 25.92 -4.38
N TYR A 58 -2.38 27.00 -5.01
CA TYR A 58 -3.57 27.70 -4.56
C TYR A 58 -4.81 27.13 -5.27
N ASP A 59 -5.83 26.75 -4.51
CA ASP A 59 -7.14 26.42 -5.04
C ASP A 59 -8.09 27.62 -4.95
N SER A 60 -8.36 28.24 -6.08
CA SER A 60 -9.22 29.42 -6.17
C SER A 60 -10.68 29.18 -5.79
N PHE A 61 -11.15 27.93 -5.77
CA PHE A 61 -12.55 27.63 -5.45
C PHE A 61 -12.78 27.54 -3.95
N THR A 62 -11.87 26.89 -3.25
CA THR A 62 -11.92 26.76 -1.79
C THR A 62 -11.18 27.89 -1.08
N ASN A 63 -10.50 28.77 -1.81
CA ASN A 63 -9.63 29.81 -1.25
C ASN A 63 -8.59 29.24 -0.28
N SER A 64 -8.02 28.08 -0.61
CA SER A 64 -7.07 27.36 0.25
C SER A 64 -5.77 27.04 -0.47
N PHE A 65 -4.75 26.69 0.32
CA PHE A 65 -3.44 26.25 -0.14
C PHE A 65 -3.32 24.74 0.06
N VAL A 66 -3.00 24.02 -1.01
CA VAL A 66 -2.94 22.55 -1.07
C VAL A 66 -1.51 22.10 -1.31
N GLY A 67 -1.07 21.04 -0.63
CA GLY A 67 0.30 20.51 -0.71
C GLY A 67 1.15 20.71 0.54
N LEU A 68 0.60 21.37 1.57
CA LEU A 68 1.07 21.27 2.96
C LEU A 68 0.48 20.02 3.62
N VAL A 69 1.05 19.56 4.73
CA VAL A 69 0.53 18.40 5.48
C VAL A 69 -0.61 18.89 6.39
N PRO A 70 -1.88 18.53 6.15
CA PRO A 70 -2.97 18.94 7.01
C PRO A 70 -2.80 18.34 8.41
N PRO A 71 -3.07 19.10 9.49
CA PRO A 71 -3.03 18.56 10.84
C PRO A 71 -4.09 17.49 11.03
N LEU A 72 -3.75 16.46 11.79
CA LEU A 72 -4.64 15.37 12.15
C LEU A 72 -5.35 15.67 13.47
N ASN A 73 -6.67 15.50 13.49
CA ASN A 73 -7.47 15.46 14.70
C ASN A 73 -7.99 14.03 14.86
N ASP A 74 -7.54 13.31 15.89
CA ASP A 74 -7.84 11.88 16.06
C ASP A 74 -7.56 11.04 14.81
N GLY A 75 -6.40 11.26 14.19
CA GLY A 75 -5.99 10.57 12.96
C GLY A 75 -6.76 10.98 11.69
N ILE A 76 -7.72 11.89 11.79
CA ILE A 76 -8.51 12.41 10.66
C ILE A 76 -7.91 13.75 10.21
N PRO A 77 -7.56 13.93 8.92
CA PRO A 77 -7.01 15.18 8.43
C PRO A 77 -8.05 16.31 8.45
N THR A 78 -7.62 17.49 8.89
CA THR A 78 -8.48 18.68 8.95
C THR A 78 -8.70 19.25 7.55
N THR A 79 -9.97 19.32 7.11
CA THR A 79 -10.34 19.91 5.82
C THR A 79 -10.13 21.41 5.82
N LEU A 80 -9.64 21.95 4.70
CA LEU A 80 -9.48 23.39 4.46
C LEU A 80 -8.68 24.15 5.54
N HIS A 81 -7.74 23.47 6.21
CA HIS A 81 -6.96 24.08 7.29
C HIS A 81 -6.15 25.31 6.83
N TYR A 82 -5.50 25.22 5.67
CA TYR A 82 -4.64 26.28 5.14
C TYR A 82 -5.43 27.30 4.29
N GLN A 83 -6.22 28.14 4.95
CA GLN A 83 -6.90 29.29 4.36
C GLN A 83 -6.37 30.61 4.94
N THR A 84 -5.98 31.54 4.07
CA THR A 84 -5.55 32.87 4.50
C THR A 84 -5.71 33.92 3.41
N ASP A 85 -6.00 35.14 3.83
CA ASP A 85 -5.95 36.37 3.03
C ASP A 85 -4.71 37.22 3.37
N SER A 86 -3.79 36.71 4.21
CA SER A 86 -2.53 37.36 4.57
C SER A 86 -1.34 36.70 3.89
N PHE A 87 -0.58 37.46 3.11
CA PHE A 87 0.67 36.99 2.52
C PHE A 87 1.73 36.64 3.58
N LYS A 88 1.76 37.36 4.71
CA LYS A 88 2.67 37.06 5.82
C LYS A 88 2.41 35.68 6.39
N LYS A 89 1.14 35.35 6.64
CA LYS A 89 0.75 34.01 7.14
C LYS A 89 1.10 32.91 6.14
N LEU A 90 0.92 33.15 4.85
CA LEU A 90 1.37 32.20 3.82
C LEU A 90 2.90 31.98 3.88
N ARG A 91 3.68 33.05 4.04
CA ARG A 91 5.15 32.98 4.17
C ARG A 91 5.58 32.19 5.41
N GLU A 92 4.90 32.41 6.54
CA GLU A 92 5.10 31.64 7.77
C GLU A 92 4.87 30.13 7.52
N TRP A 93 3.79 29.76 6.83
CA TRP A 93 3.55 28.36 6.48
C TRP A 93 4.62 27.76 5.57
N PHE A 94 5.11 28.50 4.58
CA PHE A 94 6.19 28.01 3.70
C PHE A 94 7.50 27.71 4.46
N SER A 95 7.68 28.34 5.62
CA SER A 95 8.89 28.23 6.46
C SER A 95 8.73 27.19 7.57
N ASN A 96 7.54 27.07 8.15
CA ASN A 96 7.31 26.29 9.37
C ASN A 96 6.55 24.98 9.16
N GLU A 97 5.77 24.87 8.08
CA GLU A 97 4.89 23.72 7.85
C GLU A 97 5.54 22.69 6.92
N ASP A 98 5.33 21.42 7.21
CA ASP A 98 5.83 20.33 6.37
C ASP A 98 5.12 20.31 5.01
N ARG A 99 5.90 20.18 3.94
CA ARG A 99 5.39 19.96 2.58
C ARG A 99 5.08 18.47 2.38
N SER A 100 3.90 18.19 1.83
CA SER A 100 3.47 16.84 1.49
C SER A 100 4.35 16.25 0.40
N HIS A 101 4.93 15.07 0.66
CA HIS A 101 5.70 14.30 -0.32
C HIS A 101 5.06 12.97 -0.68
N LEU A 102 4.03 12.58 0.07
CA LEU A 102 3.10 11.51 -0.29
C LEU A 102 1.68 12.08 -0.37
N ILE A 103 0.81 11.35 -1.05
CA ILE A 103 -0.63 11.50 -0.95
C ILE A 103 -1.23 10.17 -0.48
N ASN A 104 -1.99 10.23 0.61
CA ASN A 104 -2.74 9.10 1.14
C ASN A 104 -4.15 9.12 0.55
N ILE A 105 -4.64 7.97 0.08
CA ILE A 105 -5.99 7.83 -0.46
C ILE A 105 -6.76 6.70 0.20
N HIS A 106 -8.09 6.87 0.24
CA HIS A 106 -9.02 5.90 0.80
C HIS A 106 -9.98 5.47 -0.31
N MET A 107 -9.91 4.19 -0.71
CA MET A 107 -10.75 3.61 -1.75
C MET A 107 -11.79 2.69 -1.11
N ILE A 108 -13.04 2.76 -1.57
CA ILE A 108 -14.12 1.86 -1.15
C ILE A 108 -14.47 0.94 -2.32
N GLN A 109 -14.21 -0.36 -2.16
CA GLN A 109 -14.50 -1.39 -3.14
C GLN A 109 -15.82 -2.09 -2.77
N PRO A 110 -16.90 -1.94 -3.55
CA PRO A 110 -18.12 -2.70 -3.33
C PRO A 110 -17.85 -4.21 -3.51
N ILE A 111 -18.35 -5.02 -2.59
CA ILE A 111 -18.20 -6.48 -2.65
C ILE A 111 -19.27 -7.06 -3.58
N THR A 112 -18.86 -7.96 -4.46
CA THR A 112 -19.74 -8.60 -5.45
C THR A 112 -19.27 -10.01 -5.81
N ASN A 113 -20.20 -10.87 -6.20
CA ASN A 113 -19.94 -12.13 -6.92
C ASN A 113 -19.80 -11.94 -8.43
N MET A 114 -20.02 -10.72 -8.96
CA MET A 114 -19.92 -10.46 -10.39
C MET A 114 -18.49 -10.68 -10.89
N GLN A 115 -18.37 -11.25 -12.10
CA GLN A 115 -17.09 -11.50 -12.78
C GLN A 115 -16.29 -10.21 -13.02
N ILE A 116 -17.00 -9.08 -13.15
CA ILE A 116 -16.43 -7.73 -13.22
C ILE A 116 -16.83 -7.04 -11.93
N ALA A 117 -15.84 -6.79 -11.07
CA ALA A 117 -16.05 -5.97 -9.89
C ALA A 117 -16.48 -4.55 -10.31
N PRO A 118 -17.46 -3.94 -9.64
CA PRO A 118 -17.79 -2.54 -9.86
C PRO A 118 -16.58 -1.67 -9.53
N ASN A 119 -16.50 -0.51 -10.17
CA ASN A 119 -15.39 0.41 -9.97
C ASN A 119 -15.32 0.86 -8.50
N PRO A 120 -14.12 0.85 -7.89
CA PRO A 120 -13.93 1.35 -6.54
C PRO A 120 -14.17 2.86 -6.50
N PHE A 121 -14.70 3.34 -5.38
CA PHE A 121 -15.00 4.74 -5.13
C PHE A 121 -13.87 5.39 -4.33
N LEU A 122 -13.35 6.54 -4.78
CA LEU A 122 -12.37 7.32 -4.02
C LEU A 122 -13.10 8.18 -2.97
N LEU A 123 -12.99 7.76 -1.72
CA LEU A 123 -13.66 8.38 -0.57
C LEU A 123 -12.99 9.67 -0.13
N SER A 124 -11.67 9.66 0.02
CA SER A 124 -10.87 10.80 0.48
C SER A 124 -9.42 10.70 -0.01
N ALA A 125 -8.77 11.85 -0.16
CA ALA A 125 -7.36 11.97 -0.49
C ALA A 125 -6.75 13.20 0.19
N PHE A 126 -5.54 13.06 0.77
CA PHE A 126 -4.82 14.17 1.39
C PHE A 126 -3.31 14.00 1.35
N GLY A 127 -2.58 15.12 1.32
CA GLY A 127 -1.13 15.13 1.39
C GLY A 127 -0.61 14.67 2.75
N THR A 128 0.51 13.98 2.78
CA THR A 128 1.14 13.57 4.05
C THR A 128 2.67 13.54 3.94
N ASN A 129 3.32 13.61 5.09
CA ASN A 129 4.74 13.36 5.30
C ASN A 129 5.02 11.95 5.88
N ASN A 130 3.99 11.10 6.01
CA ASN A 130 4.09 9.80 6.66
C ASN A 130 4.64 9.85 8.09
N LYS A 131 4.40 10.93 8.86
CA LYS A 131 4.78 11.01 10.29
C LYS A 131 3.68 10.60 11.26
N TYR A 132 2.51 10.18 10.77
CA TYR A 132 1.43 9.66 11.61
C TYR A 132 1.75 8.27 12.15
N GLU A 133 1.10 7.91 13.26
CA GLU A 133 1.32 6.67 13.99
C GLU A 133 0.23 5.63 13.76
N ALA A 134 0.44 4.42 14.28
CA ALA A 134 -0.54 3.33 14.19
C ALA A 134 -1.89 3.71 14.80
N ILE A 135 -1.91 4.49 15.88
CA ILE A 135 -3.15 4.94 16.53
C ILE A 135 -3.97 5.88 15.64
N ASP A 136 -3.32 6.75 14.86
CA ASP A 136 -3.99 7.64 13.91
C ASP A 136 -4.70 6.85 12.81
N ILE A 137 -4.05 5.79 12.32
CA ILE A 137 -4.63 4.86 11.34
C ILE A 137 -5.88 4.20 11.93
N ILE A 138 -5.79 3.67 13.16
CA ILE A 138 -6.89 2.97 13.82
C ILE A 138 -8.08 3.91 14.03
N ARG A 139 -7.86 5.12 14.56
CA ARG A 139 -8.93 6.11 14.79
C ARG A 139 -9.62 6.48 13.47
N ARG A 140 -8.85 6.65 12.40
CA ARG A 140 -9.38 6.92 11.06
C ARG A 140 -10.21 5.76 10.52
N TRP A 141 -9.78 4.51 10.68
CA TRP A 141 -10.54 3.33 10.26
C TRP A 141 -11.86 3.20 11.03
N ILE A 142 -11.84 3.41 12.34
CA ILE A 142 -13.05 3.43 13.17
C ILE A 142 -14.01 4.51 12.66
N TRP A 143 -13.51 5.72 12.41
CA TRP A 143 -14.35 6.81 11.93
C TRP A 143 -14.93 6.54 10.53
N ILE A 144 -14.13 6.02 9.58
CA ILE A 144 -14.64 5.60 8.25
C ILE A 144 -15.73 4.54 8.40
N PHE A 145 -15.53 3.57 9.29
CA PHE A 145 -16.48 2.51 9.56
C PHE A 145 -17.80 3.06 10.14
N GLU A 146 -17.73 3.92 11.15
CA GLU A 146 -18.90 4.54 11.79
C GLU A 146 -19.67 5.42 10.81
N GLN A 147 -19.00 6.32 10.09
CA GLN A 147 -19.63 7.23 9.13
C GLN A 147 -20.24 6.49 7.93
N SER A 148 -19.61 5.39 7.47
CA SER A 148 -20.20 4.53 6.45
C SER A 148 -21.45 3.81 6.97
N SER A 149 -21.44 3.37 8.23
CA SER A 149 -22.59 2.71 8.85
C SER A 149 -23.79 3.64 8.99
N LEU A 150 -23.57 4.95 9.21
CA LEU A 150 -24.65 5.96 9.21
C LEU A 150 -25.33 6.09 7.84
N GLN A 151 -24.66 5.68 6.76
CA GLN A 151 -25.16 5.71 5.39
C GLN A 151 -25.70 4.34 4.93
N ASP A 152 -25.96 3.42 5.87
CA ASP A 152 -26.36 2.01 5.60
C ASP A 152 -25.33 1.25 4.74
N ILE A 153 -24.04 1.58 4.90
CA ILE A 153 -22.94 0.88 4.24
C ILE A 153 -22.13 0.11 5.29
N ARG A 154 -22.11 -1.21 5.16
CA ARG A 154 -21.27 -2.10 5.96
C ARG A 154 -19.88 -2.23 5.36
N ILE A 155 -18.89 -1.62 6.01
CA ILE A 155 -17.47 -1.91 5.76
C ILE A 155 -17.11 -3.22 6.45
N VAL A 156 -16.75 -4.25 5.67
CA VAL A 156 -16.36 -5.57 6.19
C VAL A 156 -14.96 -5.55 6.78
N GLY A 157 -14.07 -4.76 6.17
CA GLY A 157 -12.68 -4.71 6.58
C GLY A 157 -11.88 -3.63 5.85
N PHE A 158 -10.62 -3.53 6.26
CA PHE A 158 -9.62 -2.62 5.71
C PHE A 158 -8.49 -3.41 5.06
N SER A 159 -7.99 -2.90 3.92
CA SER A 159 -6.83 -3.45 3.24
C SER A 159 -5.75 -2.43 2.98
N THR A 160 -4.51 -2.79 3.25
CA THR A 160 -3.35 -1.89 3.08
C THR A 160 -2.17 -2.61 2.47
N ASP A 161 -1.16 -1.83 2.14
CA ASP A 161 0.15 -2.32 1.77
C ASP A 161 0.92 -2.91 2.97
N GLY A 162 2.18 -3.23 2.71
CA GLY A 162 3.12 -3.85 3.63
C GLY A 162 3.83 -2.91 4.62
N ASP A 163 3.41 -1.65 4.80
CA ASP A 163 4.11 -0.71 5.69
C ASP A 163 4.06 -1.19 7.16
N PRO A 164 5.18 -1.08 7.92
CA PRO A 164 5.21 -1.43 9.34
C PRO A 164 4.11 -0.79 10.20
N LYS A 165 3.72 0.46 9.91
CA LYS A 165 2.70 1.18 10.70
C LYS A 165 1.31 0.60 10.51
N TYR A 166 0.95 0.28 9.26
CA TYR A 166 -0.30 -0.42 8.97
C TYR A 166 -0.29 -1.83 9.57
N MET A 167 0.84 -2.55 9.48
CA MET A 167 0.98 -3.86 10.11
C MET A 167 0.77 -3.79 11.64
N ARG A 168 1.35 -2.78 12.30
CA ARG A 168 1.15 -2.54 13.74
C ARG A 168 -0.31 -2.21 14.04
N ALA A 169 -0.95 -1.33 13.26
CA ALA A 169 -2.37 -1.01 13.41
C ALA A 169 -3.27 -2.27 13.28
N MET A 170 -3.01 -3.12 12.28
CA MET A 170 -3.74 -4.39 12.08
C MET A 170 -3.54 -5.34 13.26
N ARG A 171 -2.32 -5.49 13.77
CA ARG A 171 -2.06 -6.35 14.95
C ARG A 171 -2.81 -5.86 16.18
N LEU A 172 -2.81 -4.55 16.45
CA LEU A 172 -3.51 -3.95 17.58
C LEU A 172 -5.03 -4.15 17.48
N VAL A 173 -5.62 -3.88 16.31
CA VAL A 173 -7.08 -4.01 16.08
C VAL A 173 -7.56 -5.46 16.14
N THR A 174 -6.75 -6.39 15.63
CA THR A 174 -7.11 -7.82 15.59
C THR A 174 -6.74 -8.57 16.87
N GLY A 175 -6.00 -7.95 17.78
CA GLY A 175 -5.44 -8.62 18.97
C GLY A 175 -4.37 -9.67 18.64
N PHE A 176 -3.76 -9.60 17.45
CA PHE A 176 -2.74 -10.56 17.01
C PHE A 176 -1.40 -10.29 17.71
N PHE A 177 -1.24 -10.88 18.92
CA PHE A 177 -0.08 -10.71 19.80
C PHE A 177 0.30 -9.23 19.99
N ALA A 178 -0.71 -8.39 20.13
CA ALA A 178 -0.63 -6.99 20.48
C ALA A 178 -1.92 -6.62 21.24
N SER A 179 -1.85 -5.60 22.10
CA SER A 179 -2.99 -5.18 22.91
C SER A 179 -3.21 -3.67 22.80
N LEU A 180 -4.48 -3.28 22.68
CA LEU A 180 -4.94 -1.89 22.63
C LEU A 180 -5.99 -1.65 23.73
N PRO A 181 -5.57 -1.60 25.02
CA PRO A 181 -6.49 -1.59 26.16
C PRO A 181 -7.44 -0.38 26.19
N ASN A 182 -7.03 0.74 25.61
CA ASN A 182 -7.77 2.01 25.70
C ASN A 182 -8.90 2.16 24.70
N ILE A 183 -8.90 1.36 23.63
CA ILE A 183 -9.97 1.37 22.63
C ILE A 183 -10.69 0.03 22.68
N LYS A 184 -11.89 0.03 23.24
CA LYS A 184 -12.72 -1.17 23.38
C LYS A 184 -13.44 -1.47 22.05
N LEU A 185 -12.70 -1.97 21.06
CA LEU A 185 -13.24 -2.33 19.75
C LEU A 185 -14.36 -3.38 19.83
N ASN A 186 -14.31 -4.26 20.84
CA ASN A 186 -15.28 -5.34 21.00
C ASN A 186 -16.60 -4.89 21.67
N SER A 187 -16.68 -3.67 22.22
CA SER A 187 -17.93 -3.16 22.83
C SER A 187 -18.88 -2.51 21.81
N TYR A 188 -18.46 -2.40 20.55
CA TYR A 188 -19.29 -1.87 19.48
C TYR A 188 -20.46 -2.80 19.17
N THR A 189 -21.68 -2.26 19.10
CA THR A 189 -22.92 -3.04 18.89
C THR A 189 -22.95 -3.78 17.56
N ASN A 190 -22.25 -3.27 16.56
CA ASN A 190 -22.14 -3.83 15.23
C ASN A 190 -20.83 -4.60 15.01
N ALA A 191 -20.10 -4.95 16.08
CA ALA A 191 -18.95 -5.85 15.96
C ALA A 191 -19.40 -7.22 15.46
N PHE A 192 -18.55 -7.85 14.65
CA PHE A 192 -18.75 -9.24 14.27
C PHE A 192 -18.41 -10.14 15.46
N HIS A 193 -19.18 -11.21 15.61
CA HIS A 193 -18.89 -12.30 16.53
C HIS A 193 -18.94 -13.62 15.77
N VAL A 194 -18.14 -14.61 16.12
CA VAL A 194 -18.21 -15.97 15.54
C VAL A 194 -17.97 -17.02 16.63
N LYS A 195 -18.46 -18.24 16.42
CA LYS A 195 -18.19 -19.38 17.30
C LYS A 195 -16.92 -20.08 16.85
N ILE A 196 -15.81 -19.82 17.54
CA ILE A 196 -14.55 -20.52 17.30
C ILE A 196 -14.58 -21.88 18.02
N PRO A 197 -14.37 -23.01 17.32
CA PRO A 197 -14.25 -24.32 17.95
C PRO A 197 -13.08 -24.37 18.95
N LYS A 198 -13.33 -24.93 20.14
CA LYS A 198 -12.35 -24.95 21.24
C LYS A 198 -11.09 -25.77 20.93
N ASP A 199 -11.18 -26.69 19.98
CA ASP A 199 -10.11 -27.56 19.53
C ASP A 199 -9.20 -26.90 18.48
N TRP A 200 -9.54 -25.72 17.97
CA TRP A 200 -8.74 -24.95 17.01
C TRP A 200 -7.53 -24.26 17.66
N ASN A 201 -6.58 -25.06 18.14
CA ASN A 201 -5.32 -24.58 18.70
C ASN A 201 -4.41 -23.86 17.68
N TRP A 202 -4.72 -23.96 16.39
CA TRP A 202 -4.00 -23.31 15.31
C TRP A 202 -4.47 -21.87 15.05
N TYR A 203 -5.65 -21.50 15.56
CA TYR A 203 -6.28 -20.21 15.39
C TYR A 203 -5.99 -19.29 16.58
N PHE A 204 -5.42 -18.11 16.33
CA PHE A 204 -4.91 -17.21 17.36
C PHE A 204 -5.71 -15.93 17.59
N LEU A 205 -6.73 -15.64 16.78
CA LEU A 205 -7.56 -14.45 16.98
C LEU A 205 -8.73 -14.71 17.93
N GLY A 206 -9.28 -13.63 18.48
CA GLY A 206 -10.48 -13.67 19.31
C GLY A 206 -11.76 -13.94 18.53
N ASP A 207 -12.86 -14.12 19.25
CA ASP A 207 -14.19 -14.41 18.69
C ASP A 207 -14.99 -13.16 18.31
N SER A 208 -14.42 -11.96 18.52
CA SER A 208 -15.05 -10.68 18.26
C SER A 208 -14.09 -9.71 17.56
N HIS A 209 -14.57 -9.08 16.50
CA HIS A 209 -13.84 -8.07 15.73
C HIS A 209 -14.80 -7.01 15.18
N LEU A 210 -14.45 -5.73 15.30
CA LEU A 210 -15.25 -4.65 14.72
C LEU A 210 -15.31 -4.74 13.19
N PHE A 211 -14.14 -4.94 12.58
CA PHE A 211 -13.94 -5.13 11.15
C PHE A 211 -12.71 -6.01 10.92
N LEU A 212 -12.58 -6.58 9.73
CA LEU A 212 -11.45 -7.43 9.35
C LEU A 212 -10.28 -6.61 8.80
N CYS A 213 -9.08 -7.19 8.80
CA CYS A 213 -7.86 -6.57 8.25
C CYS A 213 -7.17 -7.51 7.27
N PHE A 214 -6.82 -7.03 6.08
CA PHE A 214 -6.08 -7.82 5.09
C PHE A 214 -4.92 -7.02 4.52
N GLN A 215 -3.72 -7.58 4.54
CA GLN A 215 -2.63 -7.00 3.78
C GLN A 215 -2.64 -7.47 2.32
N ASP A 216 -2.18 -6.60 1.42
CA ASP A 216 -2.12 -6.90 0.00
C ASP A 216 -1.15 -8.05 -0.32
N ALA A 217 -1.73 -9.16 -0.77
CA ALA A 217 -1.00 -10.35 -1.17
C ALA A 217 -0.04 -10.12 -2.36
N THR A 218 -0.33 -9.13 -3.23
CA THR A 218 0.57 -8.74 -4.34
C THR A 218 1.87 -8.19 -3.79
N HIS A 219 1.79 -7.29 -2.80
CA HIS A 219 2.92 -6.71 -2.10
C HIS A 219 3.65 -7.75 -1.24
N LEU A 220 2.92 -8.68 -0.59
CA LEU A 220 3.53 -9.82 0.10
C LEU A 220 4.38 -10.66 -0.86
N CYS A 221 3.85 -11.01 -2.04
CA CYS A 221 4.58 -11.79 -3.04
C CYS A 221 5.82 -11.06 -3.57
N THR A 222 5.75 -9.74 -3.81
CA THR A 222 6.92 -8.98 -4.23
C THR A 222 7.94 -8.83 -3.10
N LYS A 223 7.51 -8.68 -1.85
CA LYS A 223 8.41 -8.65 -0.67
C LYS A 223 9.17 -9.97 -0.51
N LEU A 224 8.49 -11.12 -0.67
CA LEU A 224 9.12 -12.43 -0.68
C LEU A 224 10.08 -12.61 -1.87
N ARG A 225 9.70 -12.16 -3.08
CA ARG A 225 10.63 -12.15 -4.23
C ARG A 225 11.87 -11.30 -3.94
N ASN A 226 11.70 -10.07 -3.45
CA ASN A 226 12.81 -9.18 -3.15
C ASN A 226 13.72 -9.75 -2.06
N ARG A 227 13.14 -10.49 -1.11
CA ARG A 227 13.90 -11.23 -0.12
C ARG A 227 14.81 -12.28 -0.74
N LEU A 228 14.30 -13.06 -1.70
CA LEU A 228 15.09 -14.01 -2.47
C LEU A 228 16.20 -13.34 -3.29
N LEU A 229 15.95 -12.14 -3.81
CA LEU A 229 16.92 -11.36 -4.62
C LEU A 229 17.95 -10.59 -3.77
N SER A 230 17.75 -10.52 -2.46
CA SER A 230 18.60 -9.72 -1.58
C SER A 230 19.95 -10.39 -1.33
N ARG A 231 21.04 -9.62 -1.48
CA ARG A 231 22.40 -10.05 -1.15
C ARG A 231 22.65 -10.16 0.36
N THR A 232 21.78 -9.58 1.19
CA THR A 232 21.92 -9.58 2.65
C THR A 232 21.17 -10.74 3.31
N ALA A 233 20.26 -11.39 2.57
CA ALA A 233 19.50 -12.53 3.05
C ALA A 233 20.25 -13.84 2.78
N ASN A 234 20.43 -14.67 3.81
CA ASN A 234 21.01 -16.00 3.68
C ASN A 234 19.97 -17.01 4.13
N MET A 235 18.88 -17.13 3.37
CA MET A 235 17.76 -17.98 3.77
C MET A 235 18.14 -19.46 3.77
N LEU A 236 17.77 -20.15 4.86
CA LEU A 236 18.07 -21.55 5.07
C LEU A 236 16.81 -22.30 5.44
N ILE A 237 16.69 -23.55 4.98
CA ILE A 237 15.68 -24.47 5.46
C ILE A 237 16.23 -25.89 5.56
N GLY A 238 16.28 -26.43 6.78
CA GLY A 238 16.89 -27.72 7.03
C GLY A 238 18.36 -27.74 6.60
N ASN A 239 18.69 -28.67 5.70
CA ASN A 239 20.01 -28.81 5.08
C ASN A 239 20.11 -28.17 3.68
N HIS A 240 19.21 -27.27 3.32
CA HIS A 240 19.19 -26.62 2.00
C HIS A 240 19.30 -25.10 2.11
N CYS A 241 19.96 -24.49 1.14
CA CYS A 241 20.01 -23.04 0.97
C CYS A 241 18.92 -22.59 -0.01
N ILE A 242 18.30 -21.44 0.26
CA ILE A 242 17.37 -20.80 -0.66
C ILE A 242 18.13 -19.65 -1.32
N SER A 243 18.59 -19.88 -2.55
CA SER A 243 19.38 -18.91 -3.32
C SER A 243 18.78 -18.61 -4.70
N ILE A 244 18.98 -17.38 -5.17
CA ILE A 244 18.69 -16.98 -6.54
C ILE A 244 19.62 -17.63 -7.59
N ASP A 245 20.76 -18.16 -7.15
CA ASP A 245 21.75 -18.79 -8.03
C ASP A 245 21.18 -20.01 -8.77
N TYR A 246 20.24 -20.73 -8.15
CA TYR A 246 19.52 -21.82 -8.81
C TYR A 246 18.70 -21.34 -10.00
N LEU A 247 17.98 -20.21 -9.88
CA LEU A 247 17.26 -19.60 -11.01
C LEU A 247 18.23 -19.04 -12.06
N SER A 248 19.36 -18.49 -11.64
CA SER A 248 20.41 -18.03 -12.56
C SER A 248 21.04 -19.16 -13.35
N THR A 249 21.18 -20.34 -12.73
CA THR A 249 21.70 -21.56 -13.36
C THR A 249 20.67 -22.14 -14.33
N LEU A 250 19.40 -22.18 -13.93
CA LEU A 250 18.29 -22.57 -14.80
C LEU A 250 18.25 -21.71 -16.08
N ILE A 251 18.32 -20.38 -15.96
CA ILE A 251 18.29 -19.45 -17.10
C ILE A 251 19.49 -19.63 -18.04
N ARG A 252 20.66 -20.05 -17.51
CA ARG A 252 21.88 -20.26 -18.32
C ARG A 252 21.91 -21.61 -19.02
N ASN A 253 21.42 -22.65 -18.34
CA ASN A 253 21.68 -24.04 -18.73
C ASN A 253 20.47 -24.74 -19.34
N ILE A 254 19.24 -24.28 -19.05
CA ILE A 254 18.01 -24.89 -19.56
C ILE A 254 17.41 -23.97 -20.64
N PRO A 255 16.89 -24.51 -21.76
CA PRO A 255 16.29 -23.69 -22.81
C PRO A 255 15.07 -22.88 -22.33
N LYS A 256 15.04 -21.58 -22.67
CA LYS A 256 13.95 -20.65 -22.34
C LYS A 256 12.55 -21.17 -22.69
N LEU A 257 12.40 -21.94 -23.76
CA LEU A 257 11.10 -22.48 -24.18
C LEU A 257 10.47 -23.42 -23.13
N ARG A 258 11.28 -23.99 -22.23
CA ARG A 258 10.81 -24.91 -21.19
C ARG A 258 10.33 -24.19 -19.94
N HIS A 259 10.93 -23.05 -19.58
CA HIS A 259 10.70 -22.38 -18.30
C HIS A 259 10.19 -20.93 -18.42
N GLY A 260 10.32 -20.30 -19.58
CA GLY A 260 9.83 -18.94 -19.87
C GLY A 260 10.61 -17.77 -19.26
N LEU A 261 11.45 -18.01 -18.24
CA LEU A 261 12.26 -16.96 -17.58
C LEU A 261 13.31 -16.31 -18.49
N VAL A 262 13.54 -15.02 -18.26
CA VAL A 262 14.66 -14.25 -18.81
C VAL A 262 15.48 -13.61 -17.69
N LYS A 263 16.70 -13.16 -18.00
CA LYS A 263 17.58 -12.52 -17.00
C LYS A 263 16.86 -11.41 -16.25
N SER A 264 16.11 -10.54 -16.94
CA SER A 264 15.36 -9.43 -16.33
C SER A 264 14.36 -9.86 -15.25
N ASP A 265 13.88 -11.10 -15.26
CA ASP A 265 12.92 -11.59 -14.25
C ASP A 265 13.56 -11.75 -12.86
N ILE A 266 14.89 -11.91 -12.80
CA ILE A 266 15.66 -12.03 -11.55
C ILE A 266 16.50 -10.77 -11.24
N PHE A 267 16.24 -9.64 -11.90
CA PHE A 267 16.95 -8.38 -11.59
C PHE A 267 16.48 -7.78 -10.26
N PRO A 268 17.39 -7.52 -9.30
CA PRO A 268 17.05 -6.91 -8.01
C PRO A 268 16.56 -5.46 -8.09
N GLN A 269 16.93 -4.71 -9.13
CA GLN A 269 16.62 -3.27 -9.26
C GLN A 269 15.13 -3.00 -9.55
N ASP A 270 14.37 -4.01 -9.96
CA ASP A 270 12.93 -3.89 -10.22
C ASP A 270 12.14 -4.57 -9.09
N ARG A 271 12.08 -3.88 -7.95
CA ARG A 271 11.50 -4.37 -6.69
C ARG A 271 9.97 -4.51 -6.72
N GLN A 272 9.29 -3.84 -7.66
CA GLN A 272 7.83 -3.84 -7.77
C GLN A 272 7.30 -4.79 -8.86
N ASN A 273 8.18 -5.60 -9.46
CA ASN A 273 7.81 -6.47 -10.59
C ASN A 273 7.05 -7.73 -10.16
N PHE A 274 5.75 -7.58 -9.97
CA PHE A 274 4.86 -8.71 -9.71
C PHE A 274 4.80 -9.69 -10.88
N SER A 275 4.94 -9.22 -12.13
CA SER A 275 4.88 -10.09 -13.31
C SER A 275 6.02 -11.12 -13.34
N SER A 276 7.22 -10.72 -12.94
CA SER A 276 8.35 -11.63 -12.79
C SER A 276 8.15 -12.58 -11.62
N CYS A 277 7.52 -12.15 -10.52
CA CYS A 277 7.14 -13.02 -9.42
C CYS A 277 6.21 -14.15 -9.89
N VAL A 278 5.17 -13.84 -10.68
CA VAL A 278 4.26 -14.83 -11.26
C VAL A 278 5.00 -15.83 -12.17
N LYS A 279 5.90 -15.35 -13.03
CA LYS A 279 6.68 -16.24 -13.90
C LYS A 279 7.61 -17.16 -13.11
N ILE A 280 8.29 -16.64 -12.09
CA ILE A 280 9.17 -17.43 -11.22
C ILE A 280 8.39 -18.56 -10.55
N CYS A 281 7.12 -18.32 -10.22
CA CYS A 281 6.27 -19.29 -9.56
C CYS A 281 5.50 -20.22 -10.51
N SER A 282 5.85 -20.28 -11.80
CA SER A 282 5.17 -21.19 -12.73
C SER A 282 5.54 -22.65 -12.47
N ASP A 283 4.61 -23.54 -12.82
CA ASP A 283 4.84 -24.99 -12.74
C ASP A 283 6.01 -25.39 -13.66
N ASP A 284 6.13 -24.76 -14.83
CA ASP A 284 7.23 -24.93 -15.78
C ASP A 284 8.61 -24.66 -15.15
N VAL A 285 8.74 -23.58 -14.38
CA VAL A 285 9.98 -23.26 -13.67
C VAL A 285 10.27 -24.29 -12.59
N THR A 286 9.25 -24.65 -11.80
CA THR A 286 9.39 -25.63 -10.71
C THR A 286 9.80 -27.00 -11.25
N ASN A 287 9.20 -27.44 -12.36
CA ASN A 287 9.53 -28.69 -13.05
C ASN A 287 10.93 -28.67 -13.67
N CYS A 288 11.42 -27.52 -14.13
CA CYS A 288 12.80 -27.41 -14.63
C CYS A 288 13.82 -27.36 -13.48
N LEU A 289 13.44 -26.82 -12.31
CA LEU A 289 14.34 -26.77 -11.16
C LEU A 289 14.68 -28.17 -10.63
N THR A 290 13.78 -29.15 -10.73
CA THR A 290 14.06 -30.53 -10.28
C THR A 290 15.21 -31.20 -11.03
N GLU A 291 15.60 -30.67 -12.21
CA GLU A 291 16.77 -31.13 -12.98
C GLU A 291 18.10 -30.56 -12.42
N ILE A 292 18.04 -29.57 -11.53
CA ILE A 292 19.19 -28.93 -10.90
C ILE A 292 19.41 -29.53 -9.51
N HIS A 293 20.62 -30.03 -9.27
CA HIS A 293 21.05 -30.59 -8.00
C HIS A 293 20.91 -29.59 -6.83
N ASP A 294 20.47 -30.06 -5.67
CA ASP A 294 20.25 -29.30 -4.43
C ASP A 294 19.24 -28.13 -4.53
N SER A 295 18.37 -28.11 -5.54
CA SER A 295 17.40 -27.02 -5.75
C SER A 295 16.13 -27.12 -4.89
N GLU A 296 16.03 -28.11 -4.00
CA GLU A 296 14.81 -28.39 -3.23
C GLU A 296 14.40 -27.21 -2.34
N GLY A 297 15.40 -26.50 -1.79
CA GLY A 297 15.15 -25.31 -0.96
C GLY A 297 14.41 -24.21 -1.73
N ILE A 298 14.86 -23.90 -2.95
CA ILE A 298 14.22 -22.88 -3.79
C ILE A 298 12.86 -23.35 -4.31
N ILE A 299 12.70 -24.64 -4.61
CA ILE A 299 11.41 -25.23 -5.01
C ILE A 299 10.36 -25.06 -3.89
N MET A 300 10.73 -25.36 -2.65
CA MET A 300 9.85 -25.16 -1.49
C MET A 300 9.46 -23.69 -1.34
N TYR A 301 10.43 -22.78 -1.47
CA TYR A 301 10.18 -21.34 -1.38
C TYR A 301 9.22 -20.86 -2.47
N ILE A 302 9.42 -21.30 -3.71
CA ILE A 302 8.52 -20.98 -4.83
C ILE A 302 7.12 -21.55 -4.58
N ARG A 303 7.01 -22.78 -4.04
CA ARG A 303 5.72 -23.39 -3.68
C ARG A 303 4.98 -22.62 -2.59
N LEU A 304 5.70 -22.03 -1.63
CA LEU A 304 5.13 -21.12 -0.64
C LEU A 304 4.54 -19.87 -1.31
N LEU A 305 5.29 -19.19 -2.19
CA LEU A 305 4.80 -18.03 -2.93
C LEU A 305 3.58 -18.39 -3.79
N ARG A 306 3.63 -19.53 -4.50
CA ARG A 306 2.55 -20.01 -5.34
C ARG A 306 1.27 -20.24 -4.54
N SER A 307 1.39 -20.80 -3.34
CA SER A 307 0.24 -21.02 -2.45
C SER A 307 -0.39 -19.70 -2.00
N ILE A 308 0.40 -18.69 -1.67
CA ILE A 308 -0.11 -17.34 -1.35
C ILE A 308 -0.87 -16.74 -2.55
N MET A 309 -0.34 -16.89 -3.77
CA MET A 309 -1.02 -16.42 -4.99
C MET A 309 -2.36 -17.11 -5.22
N ILE A 310 -2.43 -18.44 -5.05
CA ILE A 310 -3.68 -19.21 -5.21
C ILE A 310 -4.72 -18.79 -4.16
N ALA A 311 -4.29 -18.58 -2.91
CA ALA A 311 -5.16 -18.23 -1.81
C ALA A 311 -5.82 -16.84 -1.99
N TYR A 312 -5.05 -15.83 -2.42
CA TYR A 312 -5.48 -14.44 -2.33
C TYR A 312 -5.61 -13.70 -3.67
N ILE A 313 -4.89 -14.11 -4.71
CA ILE A 313 -4.77 -13.35 -5.97
C ILE A 313 -5.58 -14.00 -7.11
N GLU A 314 -5.53 -15.33 -7.21
CA GLU A 314 -6.25 -16.04 -8.26
C GLU A 314 -7.76 -15.89 -8.11
N LYS A 315 -8.45 -15.58 -9.21
CA LYS A 315 -9.90 -15.27 -9.20
C LYS A 315 -10.79 -16.50 -9.15
N LEU A 316 -10.31 -17.64 -9.67
CA LEU A 316 -11.11 -18.85 -9.88
C LEU A 316 -10.99 -19.87 -8.74
N THR A 317 -10.18 -19.59 -7.72
CA THR A 317 -9.98 -20.48 -6.57
C THR A 317 -11.24 -20.55 -5.71
N THR A 318 -11.70 -21.78 -5.43
CA THR A 318 -12.85 -22.02 -4.53
C THR A 318 -12.51 -21.63 -3.08
N PRO A 319 -13.51 -21.25 -2.26
CA PRO A 319 -13.27 -20.86 -0.87
C PRO A 319 -12.47 -21.88 -0.05
N ILE A 320 -12.75 -23.18 -0.21
CA ILE A 320 -12.07 -24.23 0.53
C ILE A 320 -10.60 -24.37 0.11
N ASN A 321 -10.31 -24.26 -1.18
CA ASN A 321 -8.94 -24.29 -1.69
C ASN A 321 -8.16 -23.04 -1.26
N ARG A 322 -8.81 -21.88 -1.14
CA ARG A 322 -8.16 -20.69 -0.57
C ARG A 322 -7.71 -20.93 0.87
N LEU A 323 -8.59 -21.51 1.69
CA LEU A 323 -8.27 -21.86 3.07
C LEU A 323 -7.13 -22.87 3.15
N TYR A 324 -7.14 -23.90 2.29
CA TYR A 324 -6.03 -24.86 2.20
C TYR A 324 -4.69 -24.13 1.97
N HIS A 325 -4.59 -23.34 0.91
CA HIS A 325 -3.34 -22.70 0.52
C HIS A 325 -2.88 -21.61 1.50
N ALA A 326 -3.83 -20.89 2.11
CA ALA A 326 -3.55 -19.94 3.18
C ALA A 326 -2.90 -20.63 4.38
N TRP A 327 -3.54 -21.69 4.90
CA TRP A 327 -3.04 -22.42 6.07
C TRP A 327 -1.80 -23.25 5.78
N PHE A 328 -1.66 -23.80 4.57
CA PHE A 328 -0.42 -24.45 4.14
C PHE A 328 0.75 -23.47 4.24
N SER A 329 0.57 -22.23 3.76
CA SER A 329 1.59 -21.18 3.84
C SER A 329 1.92 -20.81 5.29
N VAL A 330 0.91 -20.74 6.16
CA VAL A 330 1.10 -20.54 7.61
C VAL A 330 1.90 -21.67 8.23
N PHE A 331 1.51 -22.93 8.04
CA PHE A 331 2.17 -24.06 8.69
C PHE A 331 3.59 -24.29 8.21
N VAL A 332 3.86 -24.12 6.91
CA VAL A 332 5.24 -24.13 6.38
C VAL A 332 6.07 -23.05 7.07
N SER A 333 5.54 -21.82 7.15
CA SER A 333 6.24 -20.70 7.80
C SER A 333 6.45 -20.92 9.30
N ARG A 334 5.44 -21.44 10.01
CA ARG A 334 5.51 -21.72 11.45
C ARG A 334 6.56 -22.77 11.78
N LEU A 335 6.51 -23.91 11.09
CA LEU A 335 7.45 -25.01 11.33
C LEU A 335 8.88 -24.62 10.92
N TRP A 336 9.02 -23.87 9.83
CA TRP A 336 10.30 -23.30 9.43
C TRP A 336 10.85 -22.34 10.49
N TYR A 337 10.01 -21.45 11.01
CA TYR A 337 10.37 -20.50 12.06
C TYR A 337 10.80 -21.20 13.36
N ILE A 338 10.00 -22.17 13.84
CA ILE A 338 10.34 -22.99 15.02
C ILE A 338 11.69 -23.68 14.83
N TRP A 339 11.93 -24.26 13.66
CA TRP A 339 13.20 -24.92 13.38
C TRP A 339 14.40 -23.95 13.49
N ILE A 340 14.28 -22.74 12.93
CA ILE A 340 15.32 -21.71 13.05
C ILE A 340 15.54 -21.31 14.52
N ASP A 341 14.46 -21.11 15.27
CA ASP A 341 14.53 -20.63 16.66
C ASP A 341 15.22 -21.65 17.59
N TYR A 342 14.94 -22.94 17.41
CA TYR A 342 15.55 -24.01 18.20
C TYR A 342 16.97 -24.39 17.74
N MET A 343 17.42 -23.94 16.57
CA MET A 343 18.77 -24.22 16.07
C MET A 343 19.78 -23.25 16.69
N PRO A 344 20.87 -23.74 17.29
CA PRO A 344 21.95 -22.88 17.75
C PRO A 344 22.50 -22.02 16.61
N LYS A 345 22.68 -20.71 16.82
CA LYS A 345 23.18 -19.78 15.79
C LYS A 345 24.50 -20.25 15.15
N VAL A 346 25.39 -20.84 15.95
CA VAL A 346 26.66 -21.42 15.49
C VAL A 346 26.44 -22.55 14.48
N ASN A 347 25.39 -23.35 14.65
CA ASN A 347 25.05 -24.43 13.74
C ASN A 347 24.42 -23.90 12.45
N LEU A 348 23.60 -22.85 12.52
CA LEU A 348 23.06 -22.20 11.31
C LEU A 348 24.19 -21.60 10.45
N GLU A 349 25.16 -20.95 11.08
CA GLU A 349 26.32 -20.40 10.38
C GLU A 349 27.22 -21.49 9.79
N LYS A 350 27.43 -22.59 10.52
CA LYS A 350 28.17 -23.75 10.03
C LYS A 350 27.47 -24.41 8.84
N SER A 351 26.16 -24.66 8.94
CA SER A 351 25.37 -25.22 7.84
C SER A 351 25.45 -24.34 6.59
N LEU A 352 25.38 -23.01 6.73
CA LEU A 352 25.60 -22.10 5.60
C LEU A 352 27.00 -22.20 5.00
N TYR A 353 28.02 -22.28 5.84
CA TYR A 353 29.40 -22.39 5.36
C TYR A 353 29.61 -23.67 4.55
N GLU A 354 29.10 -24.79 5.06
CA GLU A 354 29.15 -26.09 4.38
C GLU A 354 28.36 -26.08 3.05
N LEU A 355 27.22 -25.39 3.00
CA LEU A 355 26.35 -25.33 1.82
C LEU A 355 26.79 -24.30 0.77
N SER A 356 27.41 -23.19 1.18
CA SER A 356 27.72 -22.09 0.26
C SER A 356 29.03 -22.27 -0.50
N GLY A 357 29.95 -23.14 -0.06
CA GLY A 357 31.26 -23.33 -0.71
C GLY A 357 32.11 -22.05 -0.83
N ILE A 358 31.68 -20.95 -0.21
CA ILE A 358 32.26 -19.61 -0.36
C ILE A 358 32.96 -19.24 0.95
N THR A 359 34.29 -19.09 0.86
CA THR A 359 35.10 -18.40 1.88
C THR A 359 34.66 -16.94 1.98
N THR A 360 33.75 -16.65 2.90
CA THR A 360 33.36 -15.26 3.20
C THR A 360 34.38 -14.62 4.14
N ASN A 361 34.94 -13.48 3.71
CA ASN A 361 35.79 -12.63 4.54
C ASN A 361 35.08 -12.27 5.85
N LYS A 362 35.71 -12.60 6.99
CA LYS A 362 35.21 -12.46 8.38
C LYS A 362 34.84 -11.03 8.83
N LYS A 363 34.80 -10.02 7.97
CA LYS A 363 34.76 -8.61 8.38
C LYS A 363 33.39 -7.92 8.46
N ASN A 364 32.29 -8.51 7.97
CA ASN A 364 30.96 -7.89 8.13
C ASN A 364 30.05 -8.73 9.03
N LYS A 365 30.02 -8.38 10.33
CA LYS A 365 29.01 -8.82 11.32
C LYS A 365 27.61 -8.23 11.02
N LYS A 366 27.18 -8.14 9.76
CA LYS A 366 25.79 -7.78 9.43
C LYS A 366 24.92 -8.98 9.83
N LYS A 367 23.82 -8.74 10.56
CA LYS A 367 22.86 -9.77 11.04
C LYS A 367 22.51 -10.69 9.87
N LYS A 368 23.01 -11.94 9.85
CA LYS A 368 22.61 -12.92 8.83
C LYS A 368 21.16 -13.29 9.09
N GLN A 369 20.28 -12.94 8.16
CA GLN A 369 18.86 -13.22 8.30
C GLN A 369 18.51 -14.52 7.57
N PHE A 370 18.16 -15.56 8.33
CA PHE A 370 17.94 -16.94 7.84
C PHE A 370 16.49 -17.25 7.43
N PHE A 371 15.57 -16.33 7.68
CA PHE A 371 14.12 -16.48 7.46
C PHE A 371 13.59 -15.38 6.53
N ILE A 372 12.31 -15.47 6.15
CA ILE A 372 11.57 -14.34 5.58
C ILE A 372 11.48 -13.19 6.59
N THR A 373 11.19 -11.97 6.12
CA THR A 373 11.02 -10.80 6.99
C THR A 373 9.83 -11.00 7.95
N ASN A 374 9.91 -10.48 9.17
CA ASN A 374 8.82 -10.55 10.16
C ASN A 374 7.51 -9.98 9.62
N ASN A 375 7.56 -8.86 8.91
CA ASN A 375 6.39 -8.25 8.28
C ASN A 375 5.71 -9.22 7.27
N ALA A 376 6.47 -9.85 6.37
CA ALA A 376 5.93 -10.87 5.47
C ALA A 376 5.32 -12.07 6.23
N TYR A 377 5.97 -12.52 7.30
CA TYR A 377 5.47 -13.61 8.13
C TYR A 377 4.14 -13.25 8.82
N TYR A 378 4.06 -12.07 9.45
CA TYR A 378 2.81 -11.59 10.06
C TYR A 378 1.70 -11.37 9.04
N CYS A 379 2.03 -10.94 7.83
CA CYS A 379 1.07 -10.84 6.73
C CYS A 379 0.45 -12.21 6.38
N ILE A 380 1.28 -13.26 6.27
CA ILE A 380 0.81 -14.64 6.03
C ILE A 380 -0.13 -15.10 7.16
N GLU A 381 0.24 -14.85 8.42
CA GLU A 381 -0.57 -15.20 9.59
C GLU A 381 -1.91 -14.45 9.62
N ILE A 382 -1.88 -13.12 9.59
CA ILE A 382 -3.07 -12.27 9.70
C ILE A 382 -4.05 -12.58 8.57
N ASN A 383 -3.59 -12.63 7.31
CA ASN A 383 -4.46 -12.90 6.18
C ASN A 383 -5.13 -14.28 6.27
N ALA A 384 -4.46 -15.32 6.79
CA ALA A 384 -5.05 -16.65 6.94
C ALA A 384 -6.09 -16.71 8.06
N HIS A 385 -5.81 -16.07 9.19
CA HIS A 385 -6.77 -15.99 10.30
C HIS A 385 -8.00 -15.17 9.92
N GLN A 386 -7.81 -14.05 9.21
CA GLN A 386 -8.88 -13.17 8.77
C GLN A 386 -9.74 -13.82 7.68
N LEU A 387 -9.12 -14.56 6.75
CA LEU A 387 -9.85 -15.40 5.79
C LEU A 387 -10.70 -16.47 6.49
N THR A 388 -10.16 -17.10 7.53
CA THR A 388 -10.90 -18.12 8.30
C THR A 388 -12.05 -17.49 9.09
N TYR A 389 -11.84 -16.30 9.68
CA TYR A 389 -12.91 -15.55 10.35
C TYR A 389 -14.02 -15.19 9.37
N LEU A 390 -13.66 -14.73 8.17
CA LEU A 390 -14.61 -14.41 7.11
C LEU A 390 -15.40 -15.65 6.67
N ALA A 391 -14.72 -16.80 6.52
CA ALA A 391 -15.38 -18.07 6.24
C ALA A 391 -16.39 -18.41 7.33
N LEU A 392 -16.04 -18.27 8.61
CA LEU A 392 -16.96 -18.50 9.73
C LEU A 392 -18.19 -17.59 9.66
N LEU A 393 -18.01 -16.29 9.38
CA LEU A 393 -19.12 -15.35 9.21
C LEU A 393 -20.09 -15.78 8.10
N VAL A 394 -19.58 -16.33 7.00
CA VAL A 394 -20.41 -16.87 5.92
C VAL A 394 -21.11 -18.17 6.37
N THR A 395 -20.41 -19.10 7.03
CA THR A 395 -21.03 -20.34 7.53
C THR A 395 -22.11 -20.11 8.58
N GLU A 396 -22.00 -19.01 9.34
CA GLU A 396 -22.97 -18.60 10.35
C GLU A 396 -24.08 -17.69 9.78
N ASN A 397 -24.12 -17.47 8.46
CA ASN A 397 -25.06 -16.57 7.77
C ASN A 397 -25.04 -15.11 8.27
N LYS A 398 -23.91 -14.64 8.81
CA LYS A 398 -23.71 -13.25 9.26
C LYS A 398 -23.27 -12.33 8.13
N LEU A 399 -22.61 -12.88 7.12
CA LEU A 399 -22.25 -12.20 5.89
C LEU A 399 -22.63 -13.06 4.68
N PRO A 400 -22.93 -12.45 3.53
CA PRO A 400 -23.37 -13.19 2.37
C PRO A 400 -22.15 -13.81 1.64
N PRO A 401 -22.31 -14.92 0.89
CA PRO A 401 -21.19 -15.67 0.30
C PRO A 401 -20.27 -14.86 -0.63
N GLU A 402 -20.76 -13.76 -1.20
CA GLU A 402 -20.02 -12.83 -2.05
C GLU A 402 -18.75 -12.30 -1.39
N VAL A 403 -18.71 -12.23 -0.05
CA VAL A 403 -17.51 -11.78 0.68
C VAL A 403 -16.35 -12.76 0.53
N MET A 404 -16.60 -14.03 0.16
CA MET A 404 -15.53 -14.99 -0.16
C MET A 404 -14.83 -14.69 -1.48
N ASN A 405 -15.19 -13.59 -2.15
CA ASN A 405 -14.47 -13.10 -3.30
C ASN A 405 -13.16 -12.37 -2.90
N ILE A 406 -12.20 -13.15 -2.41
CA ILE A 406 -10.99 -12.67 -1.72
C ILE A 406 -10.08 -11.79 -2.59
N TYR A 407 -10.13 -11.88 -3.93
CA TYR A 407 -9.31 -11.00 -4.77
C TYR A 407 -9.66 -9.51 -4.58
N LEU A 408 -10.86 -9.20 -4.07
CA LEU A 408 -11.27 -7.84 -3.73
C LEU A 408 -10.62 -7.31 -2.45
N PHE A 409 -10.07 -8.19 -1.61
CA PHE A 409 -9.46 -7.90 -0.31
C PHE A 409 -7.99 -7.51 -0.42
N SER A 410 -7.72 -6.41 -1.14
CA SER A 410 -6.37 -5.87 -1.34
C SER A 410 -6.37 -4.35 -1.55
N SER A 411 -5.21 -3.70 -1.36
CA SER A 411 -5.02 -2.28 -1.67
C SER A 411 -4.76 -2.01 -3.17
N GLN A 412 -4.92 -3.00 -4.05
CA GLN A 412 -4.70 -2.85 -5.49
C GLN A 412 -5.63 -1.82 -6.16
N THR A 413 -6.76 -1.49 -5.52
CA THR A 413 -7.65 -0.41 -5.96
C THR A 413 -6.98 0.96 -5.84
N CYS A 414 -6.19 1.18 -4.80
CA CYS A 414 -5.38 2.38 -4.62
C CYS A 414 -4.30 2.49 -5.71
N GLU A 415 -3.52 1.43 -5.93
CA GLU A 415 -2.51 1.39 -7.00
C GLU A 415 -3.13 1.53 -8.40
N GLY A 416 -4.35 1.01 -8.59
CA GLY A 416 -5.15 1.25 -9.80
C GLY A 416 -5.46 2.74 -10.01
N MET A 417 -5.85 3.45 -8.95
CA MET A 417 -6.11 4.90 -8.97
C MET A 417 -4.82 5.68 -9.25
N PHE A 418 -3.72 5.35 -8.57
CA PHE A 418 -2.43 6.01 -8.78
C PHE A 418 -1.92 5.86 -10.21
N ARG A 419 -1.94 4.64 -10.78
CA ARG A 419 -1.56 4.41 -12.17
C ARG A 419 -2.43 5.17 -13.15
N SER A 420 -3.75 5.20 -12.89
CA SER A 420 -4.70 5.94 -13.72
C SER A 420 -4.41 7.44 -13.69
N ALA A 421 -4.16 8.01 -12.50
CA ALA A 421 -3.81 9.43 -12.33
C ALA A 421 -2.48 9.77 -13.02
N ARG A 422 -1.46 8.91 -12.90
CA ARG A 422 -0.16 9.08 -13.59
C ARG A 422 -0.29 8.99 -15.11
N SER A 423 -1.18 8.14 -15.61
CA SER A 423 -1.45 7.99 -17.05
C SER A 423 -2.25 9.13 -17.66
N MET A 424 -2.96 9.90 -16.84
CA MET A 424 -3.78 11.02 -17.28
C MET A 424 -2.91 12.27 -17.45
N SER A 425 -2.29 12.41 -18.63
CA SER A 425 -1.56 13.60 -19.07
C SER A 425 -2.23 14.25 -20.29
N GLY A 426 -1.91 15.53 -20.53
CA GLY A 426 -2.42 16.26 -21.70
C GLY A 426 -1.82 15.72 -23.02
N THR A 427 -2.44 16.07 -24.15
CA THR A 427 -1.85 15.80 -25.48
C THR A 427 -0.45 16.40 -25.55
N PHE A 428 0.53 15.57 -25.94
CA PHE A 428 1.96 15.91 -25.98
C PHE A 428 2.65 16.15 -24.62
N SER A 429 2.03 15.77 -23.50
CA SER A 429 2.63 15.80 -22.17
C SER A 429 2.94 14.39 -21.67
N SER A 430 4.18 14.14 -21.25
CA SER A 430 4.62 12.90 -20.59
C SER A 430 4.70 13.05 -19.06
N VAL A 431 4.14 14.12 -18.49
CA VAL A 431 4.28 14.44 -17.06
C VAL A 431 3.52 13.44 -16.19
N VAL A 432 4.26 12.46 -15.68
CA VAL A 432 3.75 11.38 -14.80
C VAL A 432 3.67 11.81 -13.35
N ASN A 433 4.54 12.71 -12.90
CA ASN A 433 4.55 13.20 -11.53
C ASN A 433 3.52 14.33 -11.38
N PHE A 434 2.97 14.46 -10.18
CA PHE A 434 1.98 15.48 -9.86
C PHE A 434 2.15 15.91 -8.41
N GLY A 435 1.76 17.16 -8.10
CA GLY A 435 1.50 17.59 -6.73
C GLY A 435 0.13 17.12 -6.23
N VAL A 436 -0.18 17.38 -4.95
CA VAL A 436 -1.46 16.98 -4.34
C VAL A 436 -2.67 17.58 -5.07
N GLN A 437 -2.65 18.89 -5.37
CA GLN A 437 -3.74 19.55 -6.10
C GLN A 437 -3.96 18.95 -7.50
N GLU A 438 -2.86 18.61 -8.18
CA GLU A 438 -2.92 18.01 -9.51
C GLU A 438 -3.50 16.60 -9.46
N PHE A 439 -3.20 15.81 -8.42
CA PHE A 439 -3.86 14.53 -8.19
C PHE A 439 -5.37 14.72 -8.02
N LEU A 440 -5.82 15.60 -7.12
CA LEU A 440 -7.24 15.81 -6.85
C LEU A 440 -8.03 16.18 -8.12
N ASN A 441 -7.44 17.04 -8.96
CA ASN A 441 -8.03 17.42 -10.25
C ASN A 441 -8.09 16.25 -11.24
N ARG A 442 -7.09 15.36 -11.28
CA ARG A 442 -7.09 14.16 -12.13
C ARG A 442 -8.06 13.11 -11.60
N ALA A 443 -8.08 12.91 -10.29
CA ALA A 443 -8.96 11.98 -9.58
C ALA A 443 -10.44 12.31 -9.82
N GLN A 444 -10.81 13.59 -9.77
CA GLN A 444 -12.16 14.03 -10.15
C GLN A 444 -12.55 13.59 -11.56
N LYS A 445 -11.68 13.81 -12.55
CA LYS A 445 -11.92 13.39 -13.94
C LYS A 445 -12.04 11.88 -14.06
N LEU A 446 -11.20 11.14 -13.34
CA LEU A 446 -11.24 9.69 -13.29
C LEU A 446 -12.56 9.17 -12.68
N SER A 447 -13.03 9.76 -11.59
CA SER A 447 -14.31 9.39 -10.98
C SER A 447 -15.49 9.61 -11.94
N LEU A 448 -15.51 10.72 -12.69
CA LEU A 448 -16.54 10.96 -13.71
C LEU A 448 -16.47 9.92 -14.84
N LEU A 449 -15.26 9.62 -15.34
CA LEU A 449 -15.06 8.59 -16.37
C LEU A 449 -15.49 7.20 -15.88
N GLN A 450 -15.22 6.87 -14.62
CA GLN A 450 -15.66 5.61 -14.01
C GLN A 450 -17.18 5.55 -13.90
N LYS A 451 -17.83 6.64 -13.48
CA LYS A 451 -19.30 6.73 -13.44
C LYS A 451 -19.91 6.48 -14.82
N LEU A 452 -19.44 7.18 -15.85
CA LEU A 452 -19.92 7.00 -17.23
C LEU A 452 -19.69 5.58 -17.76
N LYS A 453 -18.53 4.98 -17.47
CA LYS A 453 -18.25 3.58 -17.86
C LYS A 453 -19.20 2.61 -17.17
N THR A 454 -19.40 2.79 -15.86
CA THR A 454 -20.31 1.96 -15.06
C THR A 454 -21.74 2.09 -15.59
N GLU A 455 -22.20 3.31 -15.84
CA GLU A 455 -23.53 3.54 -16.41
C GLU A 455 -23.72 2.84 -17.76
N SER A 456 -22.71 2.92 -18.65
CA SER A 456 -22.74 2.25 -19.96
C SER A 456 -22.68 0.72 -19.91
N GLU A 457 -22.09 0.15 -18.86
CA GLU A 457 -21.91 -1.29 -18.70
C GLU A 457 -23.08 -1.96 -17.97
N PHE A 458 -23.75 -1.23 -17.08
CA PHE A 458 -24.84 -1.75 -16.24
C PHE A 458 -26.25 -1.31 -16.70
N TYR A 459 -26.37 -0.20 -17.43
CA TYR A 459 -27.65 0.27 -17.96
C TYR A 459 -27.65 0.25 -19.49
N SER A 460 -28.46 -0.64 -20.06
CA SER A 460 -28.77 -0.72 -21.49
C SER A 460 -29.76 0.37 -21.90
N THR A 461 -29.39 1.64 -21.75
CA THR A 461 -30.16 2.76 -22.29
C THR A 461 -29.63 3.19 -23.66
N SER A 462 -30.56 3.57 -24.53
CA SER A 462 -30.36 3.94 -25.94
C SER A 462 -29.49 5.19 -26.10
N GLY A 463 -28.17 5.02 -26.03
CA GLY A 463 -27.18 6.08 -26.21
C GLY A 463 -25.74 5.68 -25.86
N ASN A 464 -25.39 4.40 -26.00
CA ASN A 464 -24.15 3.86 -25.46
C ASN A 464 -22.90 4.50 -26.07
N LEU A 465 -22.20 5.31 -25.26
CA LEU A 465 -20.82 5.70 -25.52
C LEU A 465 -19.93 4.45 -25.41
N LEU A 466 -19.59 3.87 -26.56
CA LEU A 466 -18.68 2.73 -26.63
C LEU A 466 -17.24 3.19 -26.39
N PHE A 467 -16.74 2.98 -25.18
CA PHE A 467 -15.34 3.20 -24.89
C PHE A 467 -14.48 2.14 -25.60
N PRO A 468 -13.44 2.53 -26.36
CA PRO A 468 -12.55 1.58 -26.99
C PRO A 468 -11.79 0.76 -25.92
N LYS A 469 -12.08 -0.54 -25.87
CA LYS A 469 -11.39 -1.48 -24.97
C LYS A 469 -10.18 -2.09 -25.69
N HIS A 470 -9.03 -2.06 -25.02
CA HIS A 470 -7.82 -2.70 -25.51
C HIS A 470 -8.04 -4.22 -25.67
N TYR A 471 -7.48 -4.84 -26.71
CA TYR A 471 -7.75 -6.26 -27.04
C TYR A 471 -7.40 -7.23 -25.89
N LYS A 472 -6.39 -6.92 -25.08
CA LYS A 472 -6.04 -7.69 -23.86
C LYS A 472 -7.17 -7.71 -22.83
N GLN A 473 -7.88 -6.59 -22.63
CA GLN A 473 -9.05 -6.53 -21.76
C GLN A 473 -10.22 -7.34 -22.34
N ARG A 474 -10.41 -7.34 -23.66
CA ARG A 474 -11.42 -8.19 -24.32
C ARG A 474 -11.13 -9.68 -24.17
N LYS A 475 -9.86 -10.09 -24.24
CA LYS A 475 -9.45 -11.49 -24.03
C LYS A 475 -9.70 -11.95 -22.59
N GLN A 476 -9.40 -11.10 -21.61
CA GLN A 476 -9.76 -11.35 -20.20
C GLN A 476 -11.27 -11.48 -20.03
N LEU A 477 -12.08 -10.59 -20.60
CA LEU A 477 -13.54 -10.67 -20.56
C LEU A 477 -14.09 -11.98 -21.16
N ARG A 478 -13.48 -12.51 -22.24
CA ARG A 478 -13.87 -13.79 -22.84
C ARG A 478 -13.46 -15.02 -22.01
N GLN A 479 -12.30 -15.00 -21.38
CA GLN A 479 -11.86 -16.07 -20.48
C GLN A 479 -12.61 -16.08 -19.14
N SER A 480 -13.25 -14.97 -18.78
CA SER A 480 -13.98 -14.81 -17.52
C SER A 480 -15.37 -15.43 -17.52
N GLN A 481 -15.88 -15.94 -18.66
CA GLN A 481 -17.28 -16.38 -18.80
C GLN A 481 -17.67 -17.62 -17.98
N HIS A 482 -16.71 -18.33 -17.37
CA HIS A 482 -16.96 -19.51 -16.52
C HIS A 482 -16.53 -19.24 -15.07
N VAL A 483 -17.41 -18.62 -14.27
CA VAL A 483 -17.24 -18.53 -12.81
C VAL A 483 -18.55 -18.93 -12.16
N ILE A 484 -18.77 -20.23 -12.03
CA ILE A 484 -19.62 -20.76 -10.98
C ILE A 484 -18.62 -21.28 -9.94
N PRO A 485 -18.43 -20.62 -8.79
CA PRO A 485 -17.71 -21.24 -7.69
C PRO A 485 -18.43 -22.56 -7.39
N GLY A 486 -17.69 -23.68 -7.43
CA GLY A 486 -18.27 -25.00 -7.19
C GLY A 486 -19.05 -25.05 -5.87
N ASN A 487 -20.08 -25.90 -5.84
CA ASN A 487 -20.95 -26.17 -4.68
C ASN A 487 -20.22 -26.86 -3.51
N ASP A 488 -18.97 -26.52 -3.23
CA ASP A 488 -18.30 -27.00 -2.02
C ASP A 488 -18.98 -26.33 -0.82
N ILE A 489 -19.72 -27.13 -0.06
CA ILE A 489 -20.44 -26.68 1.13
C ILE A 489 -19.41 -26.21 2.16
N LEU A 490 -19.24 -24.89 2.28
CA LEU A 490 -18.43 -24.29 3.33
C LEU A 490 -19.14 -24.53 4.67
N ASN A 491 -18.51 -25.30 5.56
CA ASN A 491 -18.98 -25.53 6.92
C ASN A 491 -17.77 -25.76 7.85
N VAL A 492 -17.99 -25.67 9.16
CA VAL A 492 -16.92 -25.79 10.17
C VAL A 492 -16.15 -27.11 10.06
N GLY A 493 -16.83 -28.21 9.73
CA GLY A 493 -16.19 -29.52 9.53
C GLY A 493 -15.29 -29.56 8.30
N ALA A 494 -15.72 -28.97 7.19
CA ALA A 494 -14.92 -28.83 5.98
C ALA A 494 -13.69 -27.93 6.21
N ILE A 495 -13.86 -26.80 6.91
CA ILE A 495 -12.76 -25.91 7.30
C ILE A 495 -11.75 -26.68 8.16
N THR A 496 -12.21 -27.39 9.19
CA THR A 496 -11.32 -28.17 10.07
C THR A 496 -10.56 -29.23 9.28
N LYS A 497 -11.24 -29.98 8.41
CA LYS A 497 -10.62 -31.01 7.56
C LYS A 497 -9.55 -30.43 6.65
N VAL A 498 -9.83 -29.30 5.98
CA VAL A 498 -8.88 -28.71 5.03
C VAL A 498 -7.66 -28.11 5.72
N VAL A 499 -7.83 -27.52 6.91
CA VAL A 499 -6.71 -26.99 7.71
C VAL A 499 -5.84 -28.13 8.24
N CYS A 500 -6.44 -29.22 8.73
CA CYS A 500 -5.69 -30.42 9.13
C CYS A 500 -4.92 -31.03 7.95
N GLN A 501 -5.53 -31.07 6.76
CA GLN A 501 -4.85 -31.51 5.54
C GLN A 501 -3.65 -30.61 5.20
N ALA A 502 -3.84 -29.29 5.24
CA ALA A 502 -2.77 -28.33 4.99
C ALA A 502 -1.59 -28.49 5.97
N TYR A 503 -1.87 -28.77 7.25
CA TYR A 503 -0.82 -29.09 8.23
C TYR A 503 -0.06 -30.36 7.88
N ASN A 504 -0.78 -31.45 7.57
CA ASN A 504 -0.15 -32.73 7.23
C ASN A 504 0.75 -32.59 5.98
N ASP A 505 0.28 -31.88 4.96
CA ASP A 505 1.04 -31.65 3.73
C ASP A 505 2.26 -30.74 3.97
N ALA A 506 2.15 -29.75 4.86
CA ALA A 506 3.29 -28.94 5.29
C ALA A 506 4.34 -29.78 6.05
N VAL A 507 3.90 -30.69 6.91
CA VAL A 507 4.79 -31.63 7.62
C VAL A 507 5.46 -32.60 6.64
N ASP A 508 4.73 -33.16 5.67
CA ASP A 508 5.31 -34.03 4.63
C ASP A 508 6.39 -33.29 3.84
N LEU A 509 6.08 -32.07 3.40
CA LEU A 509 7.03 -31.22 2.68
C LEU A 509 8.31 -31.00 3.49
N LEU A 510 8.18 -30.59 4.76
CA LEU A 510 9.30 -30.28 5.64
C LEU A 510 10.05 -31.53 6.15
N SER A 511 9.44 -32.72 6.04
CA SER A 511 10.12 -33.99 6.34
C SER A 511 11.29 -34.23 5.39
N ARG A 512 11.16 -33.80 4.13
CA ARG A 512 12.22 -33.91 3.09
C ARG A 512 13.47 -33.12 3.45
N PHE A 513 13.32 -32.07 4.26
CA PHE A 513 14.40 -31.20 4.73
C PHE A 513 14.97 -31.62 6.11
N LYS A 514 14.64 -32.84 6.59
CA LYS A 514 15.00 -33.35 7.92
C LYS A 514 14.48 -32.52 9.11
N ILE A 515 13.60 -31.54 8.86
CA ILE A 515 13.02 -30.67 9.90
C ILE A 515 12.10 -31.47 10.82
N LYS A 516 11.25 -32.35 10.28
CA LYS A 516 10.35 -33.19 11.09
C LYS A 516 11.12 -34.02 12.13
N ASN A 517 12.22 -34.64 11.74
CA ASN A 517 13.03 -35.44 12.65
C ASN A 517 13.62 -34.58 13.78
N PHE A 518 14.08 -33.37 13.45
CA PHE A 518 14.56 -32.42 14.44
C PHE A 518 13.44 -31.99 15.40
N LEU A 519 12.26 -31.64 14.89
CA LEU A 519 11.11 -31.25 15.71
C LEU A 519 10.67 -32.38 16.65
N ASN A 520 10.70 -33.63 16.18
CA ASN A 520 10.44 -34.81 17.02
C ASN A 520 11.44 -34.91 18.19
N THR A 521 12.73 -34.62 17.98
CA THR A 521 13.72 -34.60 19.09
C THR A 521 13.41 -33.51 20.13
N LYS A 522 12.71 -32.45 19.73
CA LYS A 522 12.25 -31.36 20.60
C LYS A 522 10.85 -31.60 21.16
N LYS A 523 10.29 -32.82 21.00
CA LYS A 523 8.93 -33.19 21.43
C LYS A 523 7.82 -32.34 20.78
N ILE A 524 8.04 -31.93 19.53
CA ILE A 524 7.03 -31.26 18.69
C ILE A 524 6.63 -32.25 17.60
N THR A 525 5.60 -33.04 17.89
CA THR A 525 5.20 -34.22 17.10
C THR A 525 3.87 -34.04 16.38
N ASN A 526 3.01 -33.18 16.89
CA ASN A 526 1.66 -32.95 16.37
C ASN A 526 1.33 -31.45 16.25
N MET A 527 0.22 -31.16 15.57
CA MET A 527 -0.24 -29.80 15.31
C MET A 527 -0.42 -28.98 16.60
N LYS A 528 -0.99 -29.59 17.65
CA LYS A 528 -1.24 -28.92 18.92
C LYS A 528 0.07 -28.46 19.58
N GLU A 529 1.07 -29.34 19.63
CA GLU A 529 2.40 -29.01 20.18
C GLU A 529 3.10 -27.92 19.37
N ALA A 530 3.07 -28.01 18.04
CA ALA A 530 3.68 -27.02 17.16
C ALA A 530 3.04 -25.63 17.35
N ASN A 531 1.71 -25.57 17.43
CA ASN A 531 1.00 -24.30 17.61
C ASN A 531 1.15 -23.73 19.02
N ASN A 532 1.17 -24.56 20.06
CA ASN A 532 1.45 -24.12 21.43
C ASN A 532 2.86 -23.54 21.55
N CYS A 533 3.84 -24.18 20.89
CA CYS A 533 5.21 -23.68 20.81
C CYS A 533 5.23 -22.33 20.10
N MET A 534 4.62 -22.22 18.92
CA MET A 534 4.55 -20.96 18.18
C MET A 534 3.86 -19.85 18.97
N GLN A 535 2.73 -20.17 19.60
CA GLN A 535 2.01 -19.22 20.44
C GLN A 535 2.89 -18.73 21.59
N SER A 536 3.69 -19.61 22.21
CA SER A 536 4.63 -19.22 23.27
C SER A 536 5.73 -18.28 22.74
N LEU A 537 6.30 -18.58 21.57
CA LEU A 537 7.31 -17.73 20.92
C LEU A 537 6.76 -16.35 20.55
N LEU A 538 5.55 -16.29 20.02
CA LEU A 538 4.88 -15.03 19.69
C LEU A 538 4.45 -14.26 20.95
N ARG A 539 4.04 -14.96 22.02
CA ARG A 539 3.71 -14.33 23.31
C ARG A 539 4.90 -13.63 23.97
N GLN A 540 6.10 -14.20 23.84
CA GLN A 540 7.33 -13.54 24.30
C GLN A 540 7.60 -12.21 23.59
N ARG A 541 6.92 -11.95 22.47
CA ARG A 541 7.03 -10.73 21.64
C ARG A 541 5.74 -9.91 21.64
N ILE A 542 4.87 -10.11 22.63
CA ILE A 542 3.68 -9.27 22.76
C ILE A 542 4.12 -7.83 22.95
N ASN A 543 3.62 -6.96 22.08
CA ASN A 543 3.75 -5.52 22.23
C ASN A 543 2.47 -5.01 22.91
N ILE A 544 2.57 -4.57 24.17
CA ILE A 544 1.47 -3.90 24.88
C ILE A 544 1.67 -2.41 24.69
N GLN A 545 0.67 -1.72 24.16
CA GLN A 545 0.77 -0.28 23.93
C GLN A 545 -0.38 0.45 24.60
N ASP A 546 -0.02 1.32 25.53
CA ASP A 546 -0.95 2.12 26.30
C ASP A 546 -0.95 3.56 25.75
N TYR A 547 -1.95 3.88 24.94
CA TYR A 547 -2.15 5.23 24.38
C TYR A 547 -3.00 6.15 25.30
N SER A 548 -3.00 5.92 26.62
CA SER A 548 -3.82 6.70 27.56
C SER A 548 -3.26 8.09 27.79
N ASP A 549 -1.94 8.26 27.65
CA ASP A 549 -1.24 9.53 27.81
C ASP A 549 -0.60 9.95 26.47
N LEU A 550 -1.07 11.08 25.92
CA LEU A 550 -0.68 11.61 24.61
C LEU A 550 0.69 12.34 24.60
N ASN A 551 1.56 12.12 25.60
CA ASN A 551 2.75 12.95 25.83
C ASN A 551 4.11 12.23 25.77
N GLU A 552 4.18 10.98 25.33
CA GLU A 552 5.47 10.31 25.16
C GLU A 552 5.86 10.20 23.68
N GLU A 553 7.02 10.77 23.35
CA GLU A 553 7.75 10.52 22.11
C GLU A 553 8.10 9.02 22.06
N ASP A 554 7.23 8.23 21.47
CA ASP A 554 7.40 6.78 21.34
C ASP A 554 8.54 6.45 20.37
N GLU A 555 9.69 6.02 20.89
CA GLU A 555 10.70 5.32 20.11
C GLU A 555 10.12 3.99 19.60
N SER A 556 9.75 3.96 18.32
CA SER A 556 9.22 2.78 17.63
C SER A 556 10.18 1.57 17.66
N SER A 557 10.06 0.72 18.68
CA SER A 557 10.87 -0.51 18.82
C SER A 557 10.42 -1.67 17.91
N ASP A 558 9.42 -1.47 17.05
CA ASP A 558 9.09 -2.39 15.94
C ASP A 558 9.95 -2.12 14.68
N SER A 559 10.90 -1.18 14.76
CA SER A 559 12.02 -1.08 13.82
C SER A 559 13.00 -2.24 14.07
N ASP A 560 12.71 -3.42 13.53
CA ASP A 560 13.81 -4.10 12.85
C ASP A 560 14.32 -3.07 11.84
N ASN A 561 15.48 -2.48 12.09
CA ASN A 561 16.15 -1.52 11.20
C ASN A 561 16.23 -2.10 9.79
N GLU A 562 15.16 -1.93 9.01
CA GLU A 562 15.11 -2.06 7.57
C GLU A 562 15.61 -0.73 7.02
N SER A 563 16.87 -0.41 7.34
CA SER A 563 17.69 0.39 6.44
C SER A 563 17.97 -0.47 5.21
N ASP A 564 16.93 -0.70 4.40
CA ASP A 564 17.13 -0.87 2.98
C ASP A 564 17.59 0.52 2.51
N GLU A 565 18.91 0.74 2.61
CA GLU A 565 19.57 1.95 2.11
C GLU A 565 18.93 2.31 0.78
N MET A 566 18.21 3.44 0.78
CA MET A 566 18.05 4.25 -0.41
C MET A 566 19.47 4.68 -0.76
N LEU A 567 20.23 3.80 -1.43
CA LEU A 567 21.39 4.20 -2.20
C LEU A 567 20.85 5.01 -3.38
N ASP A 568 20.38 6.23 -3.09
CA ASP A 568 20.79 7.34 -3.91
C ASP A 568 22.28 7.45 -3.66
N SER A 569 23.07 6.82 -4.52
CA SER A 569 24.40 7.34 -4.77
C SER A 569 24.17 8.76 -5.29
N GLU A 570 24.24 9.74 -4.39
CA GLU A 570 24.82 11.02 -4.75
C GLU A 570 26.15 10.65 -5.43
N SER A 571 26.12 10.69 -6.77
CA SER A 571 27.37 10.78 -7.49
C SER A 571 27.84 12.19 -7.18
N ASP A 572 28.86 12.27 -6.34
CA ASP A 572 29.85 13.32 -6.40
C ASP A 572 30.17 13.50 -7.88
N VAL A 573 29.60 14.56 -8.47
CA VAL A 573 30.11 15.09 -9.72
C VAL A 573 31.40 15.75 -9.32
N ASP A 574 32.49 15.00 -9.50
CA ASP A 574 33.85 15.54 -9.54
C ASP A 574 33.81 16.84 -10.32
N SER A 575 33.99 17.92 -9.56
CA SER A 575 34.15 19.26 -10.09
C SER A 575 35.60 19.36 -10.51
N GLU A 576 35.91 18.93 -11.74
CA GLU A 576 37.13 19.37 -12.39
C GLU A 576 36.95 20.84 -12.79
N ASP A 577 37.51 21.69 -11.92
CA ASP A 577 38.14 22.98 -12.20
C ASP A 577 37.90 23.60 -13.57
N GLN A 578 37.06 24.64 -13.62
CA GLN A 578 37.39 25.83 -14.39
C GLN A 578 37.11 27.09 -13.56
N GLN A 579 38.20 27.58 -12.99
CA GLN A 579 38.39 28.91 -12.41
C GLN A 579 37.66 30.00 -13.19
N TYR A 580 36.92 30.87 -12.51
CA TYR A 580 36.98 32.32 -12.74
C TYR A 580 36.63 33.06 -11.44
N ASP A 581 37.47 34.04 -11.14
CA ASP A 581 37.68 34.74 -9.88
C ASP A 581 36.47 35.44 -9.24
N ASP A 582 36.40 35.29 -7.92
CA ASP A 582 35.75 36.20 -6.98
C ASP A 582 36.68 37.40 -6.68
N GLN A 583 36.21 38.62 -6.94
CA GLN A 583 36.58 39.89 -6.28
C GLN A 583 35.37 40.82 -6.48
N GLN A 584 34.67 41.38 -5.49
CA GLN A 584 35.11 42.07 -4.28
C GLN A 584 33.95 42.20 -3.27
N HIS A 585 34.32 42.13 -1.99
CA HIS A 585 33.60 42.71 -0.86
C HIS A 585 33.60 44.25 -0.92
N GLU A 586 32.52 44.89 -0.47
CA GLU A 586 32.52 46.03 0.48
C GLU A 586 31.04 46.39 0.77
N ALA A 587 30.55 46.18 1.99
CA ALA A 587 30.66 47.03 3.18
C ALA A 587 29.42 47.93 3.37
N SER A 588 28.94 47.88 4.61
CA SER A 588 27.76 48.48 5.22
C SER A 588 27.60 49.99 5.08
N THR A 589 26.35 50.47 5.01
CA THR A 589 25.97 51.71 5.71
C THR A 589 24.50 51.63 6.17
N ILE A 590 24.32 51.74 7.48
CA ILE A 590 23.03 51.95 8.15
C ILE A 590 22.69 53.44 8.02
N SER A 591 21.47 53.76 7.57
CA SER A 591 20.84 55.04 7.87
C SER A 591 19.38 54.81 8.25
N SER A 592 19.05 55.28 9.44
CA SER A 592 17.75 55.28 10.10
C SER A 592 16.72 56.19 9.41
N ASP A 593 15.46 55.76 9.50
CA ASP A 593 14.22 56.52 9.68
C ASP A 593 13.13 56.24 8.63
N GLY A 594 12.00 55.70 9.13
CA GLY A 594 10.73 55.71 8.41
C GLY A 594 9.95 54.40 8.53
N ILE A 595 9.10 54.32 9.55
CA ILE A 595 8.01 53.33 9.69
C ILE A 595 7.20 53.26 8.40
N PHE A 596 7.35 52.19 7.62
CA PHE A 596 6.36 51.67 6.65
C PHE A 596 6.60 50.16 6.51
N ASP A 597 5.54 49.36 6.60
CA ASP A 597 5.56 47.90 6.45
C ASP A 597 5.99 47.51 5.02
N ASP A 598 7.29 47.48 4.75
CA ASP A 598 7.87 46.90 3.54
C ASP A 598 8.12 45.40 3.78
N ILE A 599 7.67 44.56 2.84
CA ILE A 599 7.92 43.13 2.82
C ILE A 599 9.41 42.93 2.54
N ASP A 600 10.23 42.97 3.59
CA ASP A 600 11.68 42.87 3.48
C ASP A 600 12.11 41.62 2.70
N GLY A 601 12.87 41.86 1.64
CA GLY A 601 13.65 40.86 0.89
C GLY A 601 13.11 40.39 -0.47
N ILE A 602 11.87 40.68 -0.88
CA ILE A 602 11.31 40.15 -2.15
C ILE A 602 11.41 41.18 -3.29
N LYS A 603 12.26 40.91 -4.29
CA LYS A 603 12.29 41.70 -5.54
C LYS A 603 11.14 41.26 -6.48
N PHE A 604 10.10 42.07 -6.61
CA PHE A 604 8.95 41.84 -7.51
C PHE A 604 9.23 42.13 -9.02
N SER A 605 10.48 42.15 -9.47
CA SER A 605 10.84 42.52 -10.84
C SER A 605 10.30 41.51 -11.86
N GLY A 606 9.51 41.99 -12.86
CA GLY A 606 8.96 41.16 -13.93
C GLY A 606 7.58 40.54 -13.65
N MET A 607 6.93 40.91 -12.56
CA MET A 607 5.67 40.30 -12.10
C MET A 607 4.42 41.12 -12.47
N ARG A 608 3.30 40.44 -12.72
CA ARG A 608 1.99 41.10 -12.85
C ARG A 608 1.42 41.41 -11.47
N VAL A 609 1.48 42.68 -11.11
CA VAL A 609 0.80 43.27 -9.96
C VAL A 609 -0.36 44.11 -10.50
N PHE A 610 -1.50 44.11 -9.80
CA PHE A 610 -2.70 44.82 -10.26
C PHE A 610 -3.05 45.97 -9.29
N ASP A 611 -3.42 47.13 -9.83
CA ASP A 611 -3.90 48.25 -9.02
C ASP A 611 -5.36 48.06 -8.56
N LYS A 612 -6.15 47.30 -9.33
CA LYS A 612 -7.55 46.99 -9.05
C LYS A 612 -7.88 45.57 -9.52
N VAL A 613 -8.69 44.87 -8.73
CA VAL A 613 -9.21 43.54 -9.04
C VAL A 613 -10.73 43.61 -9.18
N ARG A 614 -11.30 42.75 -10.03
CA ARG A 614 -12.77 42.63 -10.12
C ARG A 614 -13.31 42.11 -8.77
N PRO A 615 -14.42 42.64 -8.24
CA PRO A 615 -14.97 42.21 -6.94
C PRO A 615 -15.17 40.69 -6.82
N GLU A 616 -15.57 40.05 -7.94
CA GLU A 616 -15.78 38.60 -8.03
C GLU A 616 -14.51 37.76 -7.80
N LEU A 617 -13.33 38.34 -8.01
CA LEU A 617 -12.03 37.67 -7.94
C LEU A 617 -11.20 38.10 -6.73
N GLU A 618 -11.66 39.05 -5.93
CA GLU A 618 -10.91 39.68 -4.83
C GLU A 618 -10.31 38.66 -3.86
N LYS A 619 -11.06 37.60 -3.52
CA LYS A 619 -10.61 36.50 -2.66
C LYS A 619 -9.40 35.73 -3.20
N SER A 620 -9.14 35.78 -4.51
CA SER A 620 -8.00 35.10 -5.15
C SER A 620 -6.72 35.93 -5.18
N TYR A 621 -6.74 37.12 -4.59
CA TYR A 621 -5.60 38.03 -4.51
C TYR A 621 -5.27 38.33 -3.05
N PHE A 622 -4.00 38.63 -2.79
CA PHE A 622 -3.55 39.29 -1.59
C PHE A 622 -3.48 40.80 -1.85
N GLU A 623 -3.96 41.60 -0.90
CA GLU A 623 -3.70 43.03 -0.85
C GLU A 623 -2.35 43.27 -0.18
N LEU A 624 -1.48 44.03 -0.83
CA LEU A 624 -0.14 44.36 -0.36
C LEU A 624 0.09 45.85 -0.51
N GLU A 625 0.82 46.43 0.43
CA GLU A 625 1.36 47.77 0.27
C GLU A 625 2.75 47.66 -0.35
N ILE A 626 2.93 48.21 -1.56
CA ILE A 626 4.22 48.26 -2.24
C ILE A 626 4.50 49.73 -2.55
N LYS A 627 5.58 50.28 -1.99
CA LYS A 627 5.96 51.70 -2.18
C LYS A 627 4.81 52.66 -1.84
N ARG A 628 4.13 52.45 -0.72
CA ARG A 628 2.97 53.25 -0.25
C ARG A 628 1.75 53.26 -1.19
N LYS A 629 1.66 52.28 -2.10
CA LYS A 629 0.49 52.06 -2.96
C LYS A 629 -0.10 50.67 -2.71
N LYS A 630 -1.43 50.63 -2.60
CA LYS A 630 -2.20 49.39 -2.52
C LYS A 630 -2.12 48.65 -3.86
N ASN A 631 -1.70 47.40 -3.79
CA ASN A 631 -1.42 46.56 -4.93
C ASN A 631 -1.96 45.15 -4.66
N PHE A 632 -2.31 44.43 -5.73
CA PHE A 632 -2.86 43.08 -5.62
C PHE A 632 -1.99 42.05 -6.33
N ILE A 633 -1.69 40.95 -5.65
CA ILE A 633 -0.96 39.80 -6.20
C ILE A 633 -1.83 38.55 -6.10
N HIS A 634 -1.95 37.81 -7.22
CA HIS A 634 -2.73 36.58 -7.22
C HIS A 634 -2.09 35.52 -6.31
N LYS A 635 -2.90 34.80 -5.51
CA LYS A 635 -2.40 33.84 -4.51
C LYS A 635 -1.57 32.69 -5.10
N GLN A 636 -1.90 32.23 -6.31
CA GLN A 636 -1.06 31.24 -7.03
C GLN A 636 0.32 31.81 -7.39
N THR A 637 0.40 33.10 -7.71
CA THR A 637 1.67 33.78 -7.99
C THR A 637 2.50 33.88 -6.70
N ALA A 638 1.86 34.18 -5.57
CA ALA A 638 2.51 34.16 -4.26
C ALA A 638 3.13 32.79 -3.92
N CYS A 639 2.42 31.67 -4.18
CA CYS A 639 3.02 30.34 -4.01
C CYS A 639 4.28 30.15 -4.86
N TRP A 640 4.27 30.66 -6.09
CA TRP A 640 5.42 30.55 -6.98
C TRP A 640 6.63 31.36 -6.48
N ILE A 641 6.40 32.55 -5.91
CA ILE A 641 7.45 33.38 -5.28
C ILE A 641 8.12 32.64 -4.13
N LEU A 642 7.32 32.00 -3.26
CA LEU A 642 7.81 31.38 -2.03
C LEU A 642 8.41 29.98 -2.26
N THR A 643 8.33 29.44 -3.46
CA THR A 643 8.90 28.13 -3.76
C THR A 643 10.41 28.26 -4.00
N GLU A 644 11.18 28.23 -2.92
CA GLU A 644 12.64 28.09 -2.98
C GLU A 644 12.99 26.64 -3.37
N ASN A 645 13.82 26.50 -4.41
CA ASN A 645 14.25 25.25 -5.04
C ASN A 645 13.18 24.46 -5.80
N LYS A 646 13.42 24.21 -7.09
CA LYS A 646 12.67 23.22 -7.88
C LYS A 646 12.95 21.85 -7.28
N SER A 647 12.09 21.34 -6.41
CA SER A 647 12.15 19.94 -6.00
C SER A 647 11.98 19.06 -7.26
N VAL A 648 13.07 18.50 -7.78
CA VAL A 648 13.05 17.72 -9.02
C VAL A 648 12.72 16.28 -8.68
N LEU A 649 11.45 15.90 -8.84
CA LEU A 649 11.11 14.52 -9.14
C LEU A 649 11.16 14.40 -10.67
N SER A 650 12.11 13.62 -11.20
CA SER A 650 12.32 13.51 -12.65
C SER A 650 11.02 13.14 -13.37
N ASN A 651 10.61 14.00 -14.31
CA ASN A 651 9.40 13.84 -15.13
C ASN A 651 9.57 12.82 -16.26
N ASP A 652 10.78 12.29 -16.46
CA ASP A 652 11.10 11.43 -17.59
C ASP A 652 11.16 9.94 -17.19
N ARG A 653 10.34 9.13 -17.86
CA ARG A 653 10.39 7.67 -17.75
C ARG A 653 11.76 7.11 -18.17
N LEU A 654 12.49 7.79 -19.07
CA LEU A 654 13.76 7.32 -19.60
C LEU A 654 14.92 7.51 -18.62
N THR A 655 14.95 8.58 -17.83
CA THR A 655 16.01 8.78 -16.83
C THR A 655 16.01 7.74 -15.70
N ARG A 656 14.85 7.14 -15.35
CA ARG A 656 14.80 5.95 -14.49
C ARG A 656 15.36 4.68 -15.13
N VAL A 657 15.60 4.70 -16.44
CA VAL A 657 16.16 3.59 -17.23
C VAL A 657 17.61 3.88 -17.65
N THR A 658 18.03 5.14 -17.72
CA THR A 658 19.39 5.54 -18.13
C THR A 658 20.29 6.04 -17.00
N GLN A 659 19.76 6.35 -15.81
CA GLN A 659 20.55 6.48 -14.56
C GLN A 659 20.36 5.24 -13.66
N LYS A 660 20.44 4.04 -14.24
CA LYS A 660 20.38 2.75 -13.53
C LYS A 660 21.50 1.82 -13.95
#